data_AF-A0A2V9M0W9-F1
#
_entry.id   AF-A0A2V9M0W9-F1
#
_cell.length_a   1.000
_cell.length_b   1.000
_cell.length_c   1.000
_cell.angle_alpha   90.00
_cell.angle_beta   90.00
_cell.angle_gamma   90.00
#
_symmetry.space_group_name_H-M   'P 1'
#
loop_
_entity.id
_entity.type
_entity.pdbx_description
1 polymer ?
#
loop_
_entity_poly.entity_id
_entity_poly.type
_entity_poly.pdbx_seq_one_letter_code
_entity_poly.pdbx_strand_id
1 'polypeptide(L)'
;MRLLVCVLLTSFQLLATEAPRPGDEVDLAPFGHARIWDGNPGVEWDEPREIWRVDVNFTDAQHVPAEGALSVEYWVSSWPPVPSGGWTKTDTPWQGEWRKVAAHREVSGTRVVFHFQTLSAAENPNAKNTPGFTPSFRKTLKIRLRVSGDSAGYSSLVAYGNSRWSIREINVQSGCEGKPAAQLTATAYNGVILSTTPVEMNPAGLRLRVLYTEHDPGSDDRTIITIRGAEYAFGVNVDDVIERRAVYVKSLGIFLGDATLREEWTAFQASGTMRPGEDIISRTSRHAEQSLNNAIGEIPRLSLTGRSSRHSLRYIPLGFPASREKYGLDFNGNVFISKHSSKAMKEDLASMQWSGDEIYFRIGTGEVPDFRERPLGASQEILDDALPLVTTDWSNQGIEYQEEAYATMLSAPLDDVRLRGDEPSILMLRLRAHNPGPNSSRAAVWFQVSPSEHLELRGQMLVGVGDSPGANREPRLRAVLESEPATLQVRDSPASVEPSIDVRGSEVEEQKPHANANGGGAVVWTVPLAAHEAKVLDIKIPFRTMVSAADQGRVEQIHFDTRLDETLAYWKKRVNSGGMSLHTPDETLNSFYQSVLQHILVSEERDVKTGLTMCPCGTYDYNMFANETDVQVRLLDMRGLHEEAWKCLRPLVELQGSKPFPGRFKDTSAEFHGVKVDADHDYTHSGYNLNHGWTLWTLAEHYLFTRDDSWLRGIMPRMTRAANWIIDERHVTMQREPDGTGVPEYGLLPAGELEDNEDWEYWFAVNGYAYRGLRAAAEAISALDSREGERLKQEAVTYRDDIRHAALHAMAIAPVVPLRDGTFVPTIPSRTSLHGRDLGWIRNVLYGAHALVDCGVFDADELVTTWTLEDYEDNLLMAPDSLSVPDRDWFSRGGVALQPNLVNLYVSYLERDQLPQELRSLFNDFAVSYYPDVNAFTEWVPTLGIGGGPFYKTSDEAAFLTWLRLALVRESGDRLYLDSGAPREWLLTGRTIDVERAATFFGQASFRIQSHVDRGFVEATISTPQRNPPRDIVMLIRHPQGRRITRVELNGSAWSNFDSERETISIPVDQSKVALRVFYR
;
A
#
# COMPACT_ATOMS: atom_id res chain seq x y z
N MET A 1 47.61 -33.31 -11.56
CA MET A 1 46.62 -34.37 -11.81
C MET A 1 45.30 -34.01 -11.10
N ARG A 2 44.67 -32.90 -11.51
CA ARG A 2 43.61 -32.17 -10.78
C ARG A 2 42.53 -31.60 -11.74
N LEU A 3 42.28 -32.28 -12.86
CA LEU A 3 41.58 -31.69 -14.00
C LEU A 3 40.57 -32.64 -14.68
N LEU A 4 40.00 -33.62 -13.97
CA LEU A 4 39.14 -34.63 -14.60
C LEU A 4 37.86 -35.04 -13.83
N VAL A 5 37.37 -34.26 -12.88
CA VAL A 5 36.16 -34.61 -12.09
C VAL A 5 34.95 -33.70 -12.35
N CYS A 6 35.07 -32.65 -13.17
CA CYS A 6 34.00 -31.64 -13.34
C CYS A 6 33.09 -31.80 -14.58
N VAL A 7 32.97 -32.99 -15.20
CA VAL A 7 32.21 -33.14 -16.47
C VAL A 7 31.20 -34.30 -16.48
N LEU A 8 30.54 -34.61 -15.35
CA LEU A 8 29.56 -35.72 -15.32
C LEU A 8 28.21 -35.38 -14.63
N LEU A 9 27.83 -34.11 -14.58
CA LEU A 9 26.57 -33.67 -13.95
C LEU A 9 25.69 -32.77 -14.85
N THR A 10 25.86 -32.83 -16.17
CA THR A 10 25.02 -32.09 -17.12
C THR A 10 24.44 -33.00 -18.18
N SER A 11 23.40 -33.76 -17.79
CA SER A 11 22.34 -34.23 -18.71
C SER A 11 21.29 -35.03 -17.91
N PHE A 12 20.36 -34.33 -17.26
CA PHE A 12 19.01 -34.88 -17.09
C PHE A 12 18.30 -34.77 -18.46
N GLN A 13 18.78 -35.54 -19.44
CA GLN A 13 17.98 -35.84 -20.62
C GLN A 13 17.22 -37.12 -20.31
N LEU A 14 15.89 -37.04 -20.44
CA LEU A 14 14.91 -38.12 -20.53
C LEU A 14 15.23 -39.04 -21.75
N LEU A 15 16.43 -39.61 -21.81
CA LEU A 15 16.91 -40.45 -22.90
C LEU A 15 17.51 -41.73 -22.33
N ALA A 16 16.70 -42.51 -21.61
CA ALA A 16 16.84 -43.97 -21.45
C ALA A 16 15.76 -44.63 -20.54
N THR A 17 14.71 -43.91 -20.14
CA THR A 17 13.58 -44.48 -19.36
C THR A 17 12.30 -44.45 -20.19
N GLU A 18 11.50 -45.52 -20.11
CA GLU A 18 10.17 -45.58 -20.72
C GLU A 18 9.33 -44.39 -20.19
N ALA A 19 8.60 -43.69 -21.06
CA ALA A 19 7.78 -42.55 -20.62
C ALA A 19 6.79 -43.00 -19.51
N PRO A 20 6.55 -42.17 -18.48
CA PRO A 20 5.65 -42.54 -17.38
C PRO A 20 4.27 -42.92 -17.91
N ARG A 21 3.62 -43.91 -17.30
CA ARG A 21 2.29 -44.36 -17.72
C ARG A 21 1.21 -43.62 -16.92
N PRO A 22 0.02 -43.40 -17.50
CA PRO A 22 -1.12 -42.91 -16.74
C PRO A 22 -1.38 -43.75 -15.49
N GLY A 23 -1.58 -43.09 -14.35
CA GLY A 23 -1.75 -43.69 -13.04
C GLY A 23 -0.47 -43.80 -12.20
N ASP A 24 0.71 -43.71 -12.81
CA ASP A 24 2.00 -43.73 -12.10
C ASP A 24 2.13 -42.49 -11.20
N GLU A 25 2.86 -42.61 -10.08
CA GLU A 25 3.21 -41.48 -9.22
C GLU A 25 4.19 -40.55 -9.94
N VAL A 26 4.06 -39.24 -9.74
CA VAL A 26 4.89 -38.24 -10.39
C VAL A 26 6.19 -38.05 -9.59
N ASP A 27 7.33 -38.23 -10.26
CA ASP A 27 8.63 -37.79 -9.72
C ASP A 27 8.75 -36.27 -9.95
N LEU A 28 8.85 -35.52 -8.86
CA LEU A 28 8.96 -34.07 -8.86
C LEU A 28 10.41 -33.57 -9.00
N ALA A 29 11.40 -34.43 -8.75
CA ALA A 29 12.81 -34.04 -8.82
C ALA A 29 13.24 -33.49 -10.21
N PRO A 30 12.76 -34.03 -11.35
CA PRO A 30 13.06 -33.51 -12.69
C PRO A 30 12.49 -32.11 -12.97
N PHE A 31 11.52 -31.63 -12.20
CA PHE A 31 10.95 -30.28 -12.34
C PHE A 31 11.67 -29.24 -11.47
N GLY A 32 12.77 -29.62 -10.83
CA GLY A 32 13.63 -28.72 -10.09
C GLY A 32 15.05 -28.69 -10.63
N HIS A 33 15.86 -27.80 -10.07
CA HIS A 33 17.27 -27.61 -10.38
C HIS A 33 18.12 -28.50 -9.47
N ALA A 34 18.91 -29.39 -10.05
CA ALA A 34 19.88 -30.18 -9.29
C ALA A 34 20.98 -29.27 -8.72
N ARG A 35 21.23 -29.36 -7.41
CA ARG A 35 22.18 -28.52 -6.68
C ARG A 35 23.00 -29.34 -5.69
N ILE A 36 24.14 -28.79 -5.27
CA ILE A 36 25.00 -29.36 -4.23
C ILE A 36 25.24 -28.29 -3.17
N TRP A 37 24.89 -28.60 -1.91
CA TRP A 37 25.13 -27.73 -0.75
C TRP A 37 26.05 -28.44 0.24
N ASP A 38 27.17 -27.83 0.59
CA ASP A 38 28.16 -28.40 1.52
C ASP A 38 28.61 -29.83 1.13
N GLY A 39 28.70 -30.10 -0.18
CA GLY A 39 29.03 -31.42 -0.72
C GLY A 39 27.87 -32.44 -0.76
N ASN A 40 26.66 -32.03 -0.39
CA ASN A 40 25.46 -32.87 -0.35
C ASN A 40 24.56 -32.59 -1.57
N PRO A 41 24.24 -33.60 -2.39
CA PRO A 41 23.37 -33.41 -3.55
C PRO A 41 21.90 -33.23 -3.14
N GLY A 42 21.15 -32.50 -3.96
CA GLY A 42 19.73 -32.26 -3.75
C GLY A 42 19.07 -31.53 -4.91
N VAL A 43 17.86 -31.06 -4.67
CA VAL A 43 16.99 -30.41 -5.67
C VAL A 43 16.40 -29.13 -5.09
N GLU A 44 16.34 -28.07 -5.89
CA GLU A 44 15.70 -26.79 -5.60
C GLU A 44 14.62 -26.50 -6.65
N TRP A 45 13.41 -26.18 -6.23
CA TRP A 45 12.30 -25.84 -7.11
C TRP A 45 12.02 -24.34 -7.09
N ASP A 46 11.40 -23.83 -8.15
CA ASP A 46 10.98 -22.43 -8.26
C ASP A 46 9.79 -22.11 -7.33
N GLU A 47 8.94 -23.10 -7.06
CA GLU A 47 7.79 -23.04 -6.16
C GLU A 47 7.83 -24.19 -5.13
N PRO A 48 7.31 -24.02 -3.90
CA PRO A 48 7.43 -25.03 -2.87
C PRO A 48 6.63 -26.31 -3.18
N ARG A 49 7.24 -27.48 -3.00
CA ARG A 49 6.63 -28.80 -3.24
C ARG A 49 6.21 -29.49 -1.96
N GLU A 50 5.06 -30.17 -1.98
CA GLU A 50 4.66 -31.07 -0.91
C GLU A 50 5.27 -32.47 -1.11
N ILE A 51 6.29 -32.80 -0.33
CA ILE A 51 7.02 -34.07 -0.45
C ILE A 51 6.67 -34.99 0.71
N TRP A 52 6.29 -36.24 0.44
CA TRP A 52 6.01 -37.27 1.46
C TRP A 52 6.84 -38.55 1.28
N ARG A 53 7.55 -38.69 0.16
CA ARG A 53 8.48 -39.81 -0.04
C ARG A 53 9.68 -39.35 -0.86
N VAL A 54 10.87 -39.77 -0.44
CA VAL A 54 12.11 -39.60 -1.21
C VAL A 54 12.78 -40.94 -1.40
N ASP A 55 13.12 -41.27 -2.63
CA ASP A 55 13.92 -42.44 -2.95
C ASP A 55 15.32 -42.03 -3.37
N VAL A 56 16.31 -42.78 -2.90
CA VAL A 56 17.72 -42.59 -3.23
C VAL A 56 18.24 -43.86 -3.85
N ASN A 57 18.70 -43.76 -5.09
CA ASN A 57 19.28 -44.89 -5.81
C ASN A 57 20.80 -44.81 -5.77
N PHE A 58 21.43 -45.96 -5.53
CA PHE A 58 22.86 -46.16 -5.56
C PHE A 58 23.26 -47.06 -6.73
N THR A 59 24.51 -46.96 -7.18
CA THR A 59 25.05 -47.74 -8.31
C THR A 59 25.12 -49.24 -8.00
N ASP A 60 25.36 -49.61 -6.74
CA ASP A 60 25.32 -50.98 -6.24
C ASP A 60 25.00 -51.02 -4.74
N ALA A 61 24.77 -52.22 -4.22
CA ALA A 61 24.37 -52.42 -2.83
C ALA A 61 25.50 -52.18 -1.81
N GLN A 62 26.76 -52.15 -2.23
CA GLN A 62 27.91 -51.90 -1.33
C GLN A 62 28.06 -50.41 -1.01
N HIS A 63 27.57 -49.55 -1.90
CA HIS A 63 27.56 -48.10 -1.71
C HIS A 63 26.34 -47.57 -0.94
N VAL A 64 25.37 -48.43 -0.59
CA VAL A 64 24.22 -48.04 0.25
C VAL A 64 24.71 -47.73 1.68
N PRO A 65 24.56 -46.48 2.18
CA PRO A 65 25.05 -46.13 3.50
C PRO A 65 24.37 -46.91 4.62
N ALA A 66 25.09 -47.12 5.72
CA ALA A 66 24.55 -47.71 6.94
C ALA A 66 23.39 -46.88 7.52
N GLU A 67 22.56 -47.51 8.35
CA GLU A 67 21.48 -46.81 9.04
C GLU A 67 22.02 -45.64 9.88
N GLY A 68 21.41 -44.46 9.73
CA GLY A 68 21.86 -43.22 10.36
C GLY A 68 22.99 -42.48 9.63
N ALA A 69 23.67 -43.10 8.64
CA ALA A 69 24.70 -42.44 7.83
C ALA A 69 24.14 -41.70 6.61
N LEU A 70 22.85 -41.86 6.29
CA LEU A 70 22.13 -41.13 5.25
C LEU A 70 20.83 -40.57 5.83
N SER A 71 20.56 -39.30 5.60
CA SER A 71 19.26 -38.68 5.91
C SER A 71 18.85 -37.67 4.85
N VAL A 72 17.53 -37.43 4.77
CA VAL A 72 16.97 -36.34 3.97
C VAL A 72 16.83 -35.11 4.86
N GLU A 73 17.28 -33.97 4.34
CA GLU A 73 17.04 -32.66 4.94
C GLU A 73 16.19 -31.81 3.98
N TYR A 74 15.33 -30.95 4.54
CA TYR A 74 14.54 -29.97 3.79
C TYR A 74 14.83 -28.56 4.28
N TRP A 75 14.67 -27.58 3.39
CA TRP A 75 14.82 -26.17 3.71
C TRP A 75 13.48 -25.59 4.16
N VAL A 76 13.47 -24.84 5.26
CA VAL A 76 12.24 -24.21 5.77
C VAL A 76 12.57 -22.96 6.58
N SER A 77 11.67 -21.98 6.53
CA SER A 77 11.73 -20.76 7.35
C SER A 77 10.44 -20.54 8.13
N SER A 78 9.30 -20.52 7.44
CA SER A 78 8.00 -20.13 7.95
C SER A 78 7.00 -21.27 7.89
N TRP A 79 7.17 -22.26 7.00
CA TRP A 79 6.21 -23.36 6.88
C TRP A 79 6.18 -24.29 8.13
N PRO A 80 4.99 -24.71 8.61
CA PRO A 80 3.67 -24.16 8.29
C PRO A 80 3.50 -22.73 8.81
N PRO A 81 3.08 -21.76 7.97
CA PRO A 81 3.04 -20.36 8.37
C PRO A 81 1.88 -20.09 9.35
N VAL A 82 1.98 -19.01 10.12
CA VAL A 82 0.82 -18.41 10.79
C VAL A 82 0.07 -17.59 9.74
N PRO A 83 -1.21 -17.89 9.45
CA PRO A 83 -1.98 -17.10 8.49
C PRO A 83 -2.15 -15.66 8.99
N SER A 84 -1.91 -14.70 8.10
CA SER A 84 -2.11 -13.27 8.37
C SER A 84 -2.54 -12.53 7.09
N GLY A 85 -3.36 -13.17 6.25
CA GLY A 85 -3.80 -12.57 4.97
C GLY A 85 -2.61 -12.20 4.06
N GLY A 86 -2.62 -10.98 3.52
CA GLY A 86 -1.56 -10.46 2.64
C GLY A 86 -0.15 -10.46 3.25
N TRP A 87 -0.05 -10.44 4.58
CA TRP A 87 1.21 -10.43 5.34
C TRP A 87 1.78 -11.81 5.63
N THR A 88 1.13 -12.87 5.15
CA THR A 88 1.56 -14.24 5.45
C THR A 88 2.96 -14.47 4.90
N LYS A 89 3.89 -14.87 5.77
CA LYS A 89 5.28 -15.17 5.39
C LYS A 89 5.33 -16.43 4.54
N THR A 90 6.22 -16.42 3.55
CA THR A 90 6.48 -17.56 2.67
C THR A 90 7.89 -18.07 2.91
N ASP A 91 8.23 -19.24 2.37
CA ASP A 91 9.61 -19.72 2.40
C ASP A 91 10.35 -19.13 1.20
N THR A 92 11.60 -18.71 1.40
CA THR A 92 12.48 -18.23 0.31
C THR A 92 13.71 -19.11 0.16
N PRO A 93 14.40 -19.06 -1.00
CA PRO A 93 15.62 -19.82 -1.21
C PRO A 93 16.80 -19.46 -0.30
N TRP A 94 16.70 -18.36 0.46
CA TRP A 94 17.81 -17.73 1.17
C TRP A 94 17.56 -17.53 2.66
N GLN A 95 16.32 -17.31 3.07
CA GLN A 95 15.93 -17.22 4.48
C GLN A 95 15.42 -18.59 4.94
N GLY A 96 15.97 -19.11 6.02
CA GLY A 96 15.57 -20.41 6.57
C GLY A 96 16.76 -21.24 7.07
N GLU A 97 16.49 -22.51 7.33
CA GLU A 97 17.49 -23.48 7.78
C GLU A 97 17.21 -24.89 7.24
N TRP A 98 18.25 -25.71 7.19
CA TRP A 98 18.12 -27.13 6.85
C TRP A 98 17.67 -27.93 8.07
N ARG A 99 16.56 -28.64 7.96
CA ARG A 99 16.03 -29.53 9.00
C ARG A 99 16.02 -30.97 8.53
N LYS A 100 16.42 -31.89 9.43
CA LYS A 100 16.36 -33.34 9.16
C LYS A 100 14.91 -33.81 9.17
N VAL A 101 14.51 -34.54 8.13
CA VAL A 101 13.19 -35.15 8.04
C VAL A 101 13.10 -36.36 8.98
N ALA A 102 12.06 -36.43 9.80
CA ALA A 102 11.65 -37.67 10.47
C ALA A 102 10.98 -38.60 9.43
N ALA A 103 11.64 -39.71 9.11
CA ALA A 103 11.18 -40.66 8.10
C ALA A 103 11.46 -42.11 8.52
N HIS A 104 10.58 -43.02 8.11
CA HIS A 104 10.85 -44.45 8.10
C HIS A 104 11.72 -44.81 6.89
N ARG A 105 12.87 -45.41 7.15
CA ARG A 105 13.84 -45.81 6.12
C ARG A 105 13.63 -47.28 5.75
N GLU A 106 13.42 -47.55 4.47
CA GLU A 106 13.39 -48.90 3.90
C GLU A 106 14.52 -49.07 2.88
N VAL A 107 15.15 -50.25 2.83
CA VAL A 107 16.22 -50.55 1.88
C VAL A 107 15.85 -51.75 1.04
N SER A 108 15.91 -51.60 -0.28
CA SER A 108 15.66 -52.67 -1.25
C SER A 108 16.77 -52.69 -2.29
N GLY A 109 17.73 -53.60 -2.13
CA GLY A 109 18.89 -53.73 -3.01
C GLY A 109 19.75 -52.47 -3.02
N THR A 110 19.69 -51.71 -4.13
CA THR A 110 20.44 -50.45 -4.32
C THR A 110 19.61 -49.20 -4.05
N ARG A 111 18.33 -49.34 -3.68
CA ARG A 111 17.39 -48.25 -3.41
C ARG A 111 17.14 -48.10 -1.92
N VAL A 112 17.18 -46.86 -1.44
CA VAL A 112 16.77 -46.48 -0.09
C VAL A 112 15.55 -45.58 -0.20
N VAL A 113 14.46 -45.95 0.47
CA VAL A 113 13.20 -45.20 0.47
C VAL A 113 12.99 -44.56 1.84
N PHE A 114 12.71 -43.25 1.84
CA PHE A 114 12.37 -42.49 3.04
C PHE A 114 10.88 -42.12 2.98
N HIS A 115 10.07 -42.82 3.79
CA HIS A 115 8.67 -42.49 4.00
C HIS A 115 8.53 -41.48 5.12
N PHE A 116 8.01 -40.31 4.80
CA PHE A 116 7.92 -39.19 5.71
C PHE A 116 6.92 -39.51 6.84
N GLN A 117 7.35 -39.33 8.09
CA GLN A 117 6.46 -39.43 9.25
C GLN A 117 5.67 -38.12 9.40
N THR A 118 4.61 -38.15 10.21
CA THR A 118 3.87 -36.94 10.58
C THR A 118 4.79 -35.89 11.20
N LEU A 119 4.63 -34.64 10.77
CA LEU A 119 5.39 -33.50 11.26
C LEU A 119 5.25 -33.37 12.78
N SER A 120 6.37 -33.18 13.48
CA SER A 120 6.39 -33.02 14.94
C SER A 120 7.03 -31.70 15.33
N ALA A 121 6.65 -31.17 16.49
CA ALA A 121 7.27 -29.96 17.05
C ALA A 121 8.79 -30.11 17.30
N ALA A 122 9.26 -31.35 17.51
CA ALA A 122 10.68 -31.65 17.66
C ALA A 122 11.45 -31.51 16.34
N GLU A 123 10.80 -31.82 15.21
CA GLU A 123 11.37 -31.61 13.89
C GLU A 123 11.25 -30.14 13.47
N ASN A 124 10.07 -29.54 13.61
CA ASN A 124 9.76 -28.18 13.21
C ASN A 124 8.84 -27.52 14.25
N PRO A 125 9.28 -26.45 14.96
CA PRO A 125 8.48 -25.78 15.97
C PRO A 125 7.20 -25.17 15.41
N ASN A 126 7.15 -24.89 14.10
CA ASN A 126 5.97 -24.36 13.41
C ASN A 126 4.88 -25.41 13.20
N ALA A 127 5.10 -26.69 13.54
CA ALA A 127 4.08 -27.74 13.48
C ALA A 127 2.82 -27.42 14.30
N LYS A 128 2.91 -26.51 15.27
CA LYS A 128 1.76 -26.01 16.06
C LYS A 128 0.80 -25.14 15.24
N ASN A 129 1.25 -24.57 14.11
CA ASN A 129 0.47 -23.64 13.28
C ASN A 129 -0.56 -24.35 12.38
N THR A 130 -0.65 -25.68 12.44
CA THR A 130 -1.68 -26.47 11.75
C THR A 130 -2.58 -27.18 12.78
N PRO A 131 -3.42 -26.46 13.55
CA PRO A 131 -4.28 -27.08 14.54
C PRO A 131 -5.30 -28.01 13.88
N GLY A 132 -5.43 -29.24 14.39
CA GLY A 132 -6.39 -30.23 13.88
C GLY A 132 -5.93 -31.02 12.65
N PHE A 133 -4.76 -30.69 12.07
CA PHE A 133 -4.16 -31.42 10.95
C PHE A 133 -2.65 -31.57 11.19
N THR A 134 -2.12 -32.79 11.12
CA THR A 134 -0.67 -33.01 11.21
C THR A 134 -0.15 -33.49 9.87
N PRO A 135 0.57 -32.63 9.11
CA PRO A 135 1.05 -33.00 7.78
C PRO A 135 1.93 -34.24 7.82
N SER A 136 1.69 -35.21 6.93
CA SER A 136 2.62 -36.33 6.67
C SER A 136 3.60 -36.02 5.53
N PHE A 137 3.60 -34.77 5.04
CA PHE A 137 4.48 -34.24 4.01
C PHE A 137 5.27 -33.04 4.56
N ARG A 138 6.26 -32.57 3.81
CA ARG A 138 6.91 -31.26 4.04
C ARG A 138 6.70 -30.41 2.79
N LYS A 139 6.13 -29.21 2.94
CA LYS A 139 6.13 -28.20 1.87
C LYS A 139 7.47 -27.47 1.90
N THR A 140 8.24 -27.51 0.82
CA THR A 140 9.62 -26.97 0.81
C THR A 140 10.07 -26.58 -0.60
N LEU A 141 10.92 -25.56 -0.68
CA LEU A 141 11.61 -25.18 -1.92
C LEU A 141 12.82 -26.08 -2.22
N LYS A 142 13.42 -26.75 -1.22
CA LYS A 142 14.66 -27.50 -1.41
C LYS A 142 14.76 -28.72 -0.52
N ILE A 143 15.28 -29.80 -1.07
CA ILE A 143 15.70 -30.99 -0.32
C ILE A 143 17.13 -31.36 -0.64
N ARG A 144 17.84 -31.97 0.32
CA ARG A 144 19.18 -32.52 0.10
C ARG A 144 19.41 -33.83 0.86
N LEU A 145 20.40 -34.59 0.41
CA LEU A 145 20.84 -35.83 1.05
C LEU A 145 22.06 -35.58 1.91
N ARG A 146 21.92 -35.70 3.23
CA ARG A 146 23.04 -35.62 4.17
C ARG A 146 23.70 -37.00 4.30
N VAL A 147 24.95 -37.13 3.85
CA VAL A 147 25.74 -38.36 3.98
C VAL A 147 26.88 -38.19 4.98
N SER A 148 26.97 -39.09 5.95
CA SER A 148 28.10 -39.17 6.88
C SER A 148 29.23 -39.99 6.26
N GLY A 149 30.15 -39.35 5.53
CA GLY A 149 31.29 -40.02 4.88
C GLY A 149 31.41 -39.73 3.39
N ASP A 150 31.99 -40.67 2.61
CA ASP A 150 32.07 -40.56 1.15
C ASP A 150 30.69 -40.78 0.52
N SER A 151 30.33 -39.96 -0.47
CA SER A 151 29.07 -40.06 -1.24
C SER A 151 29.22 -40.92 -2.50
N ALA A 152 30.35 -41.62 -2.64
CA ALA A 152 30.61 -42.56 -3.73
C ALA A 152 29.42 -43.51 -3.95
N GLY A 153 28.98 -43.60 -5.22
CA GLY A 153 27.91 -44.50 -5.64
C GLY A 153 26.49 -43.92 -5.58
N TYR A 154 26.27 -42.66 -5.17
CA TYR A 154 24.97 -41.99 -5.40
C TYR A 154 24.67 -41.92 -6.91
N SER A 155 23.48 -42.37 -7.30
CA SER A 155 23.03 -42.38 -8.70
C SER A 155 21.90 -41.38 -8.96
N SER A 156 20.85 -41.37 -8.15
CA SER A 156 19.74 -40.42 -8.34
C SER A 156 18.92 -40.21 -7.08
N LEU A 157 18.21 -39.09 -7.03
CA LEU A 157 17.19 -38.76 -6.05
C LEU A 157 15.85 -38.66 -6.79
N VAL A 158 14.81 -39.24 -6.21
CA VAL A 158 13.44 -39.22 -6.72
C VAL A 158 12.54 -38.69 -5.60
N ALA A 159 11.68 -37.72 -5.87
CA ALA A 159 10.85 -37.08 -4.86
C ALA A 159 9.37 -37.16 -5.25
N TYR A 160 8.52 -37.63 -4.33
CA TYR A 160 7.10 -37.83 -4.61
C TYR A 160 6.22 -36.94 -3.73
N GLY A 161 5.29 -36.27 -4.40
CA GLY A 161 4.09 -35.64 -3.86
C GLY A 161 2.85 -36.50 -4.08
N ASN A 162 1.65 -35.95 -3.90
CA ASN A 162 0.39 -36.70 -4.10
C ASN A 162 -0.05 -36.79 -5.57
N SER A 163 0.78 -36.28 -6.49
CA SER A 163 0.44 -36.15 -7.91
C SER A 163 0.60 -37.45 -8.69
N ARG A 164 -0.29 -37.68 -9.67
CA ARG A 164 -0.27 -38.84 -10.57
C ARG A 164 -0.26 -38.42 -12.03
N TRP A 165 0.35 -39.23 -12.88
CA TRP A 165 0.36 -39.01 -14.32
C TRP A 165 -1.01 -39.31 -14.93
N SER A 166 -1.47 -38.44 -15.83
CA SER A 166 -2.68 -38.64 -16.64
C SER A 166 -2.49 -38.06 -18.03
N ILE A 167 -3.42 -38.32 -18.95
CA ILE A 167 -3.34 -37.86 -20.34
C ILE A 167 -4.56 -37.05 -20.72
N ARG A 168 -4.33 -35.90 -21.35
CA ARG A 168 -5.37 -35.10 -21.99
C ARG A 168 -5.03 -34.83 -23.45
N GLU A 169 -6.06 -34.72 -24.29
CA GLU A 169 -5.93 -34.22 -25.65
C GLU A 169 -6.56 -32.83 -25.73
N ILE A 170 -5.80 -31.86 -26.25
CA ILE A 170 -6.20 -30.45 -26.31
C ILE A 170 -6.05 -29.98 -27.76
N ASN A 171 -7.13 -29.44 -28.32
CA ASN A 171 -7.09 -28.78 -29.62
C ASN A 171 -6.71 -27.31 -29.42
N VAL A 172 -5.76 -26.82 -30.22
CA VAL A 172 -5.33 -25.42 -30.24
C VAL A 172 -5.63 -24.84 -31.62
N GLN A 173 -6.46 -23.81 -31.68
CA GLN A 173 -6.86 -23.13 -32.92
C GLN A 173 -6.39 -21.69 -32.91
N SER A 174 -5.92 -21.19 -34.05
CA SER A 174 -5.52 -19.79 -34.23
C SER A 174 -6.32 -19.12 -35.33
N GLY A 175 -6.46 -17.79 -35.26
CA GLY A 175 -7.25 -17.00 -36.20
C GLY A 175 -8.75 -16.96 -35.87
N CYS A 176 -9.10 -17.23 -34.61
CA CYS A 176 -10.46 -17.10 -34.10
C CYS A 176 -10.95 -15.63 -34.20
N GLU A 177 -12.25 -15.45 -34.41
CA GLU A 177 -12.87 -14.14 -34.72
C GLU A 177 -12.26 -13.39 -35.94
N GLY A 178 -11.66 -14.12 -36.87
CA GLY A 178 -11.05 -13.52 -38.07
C GLY A 178 -9.72 -12.80 -37.82
N LYS A 179 -9.10 -13.03 -36.65
CA LYS A 179 -7.74 -12.56 -36.37
C LYS A 179 -6.71 -13.30 -37.23
N PRO A 180 -5.49 -12.78 -37.41
CA PRO A 180 -4.45 -13.46 -38.16
C PRO A 180 -4.16 -14.86 -37.60
N ALA A 181 -4.13 -15.87 -38.47
CA ALA A 181 -3.67 -17.20 -38.08
C ALA A 181 -2.18 -17.17 -37.76
N ALA A 182 -1.76 -17.91 -36.74
CA ALA A 182 -0.40 -17.93 -36.25
C ALA A 182 0.17 -19.34 -36.25
N GLN A 183 1.45 -19.47 -36.59
CA GLN A 183 2.17 -20.71 -36.35
C GLN A 183 2.51 -20.81 -34.87
N LEU A 184 2.04 -21.86 -34.22
CA LEU A 184 2.17 -22.06 -32.78
C LEU A 184 3.13 -23.20 -32.46
N THR A 185 3.86 -23.05 -31.37
CA THR A 185 4.62 -24.12 -30.71
C THR A 185 4.15 -24.24 -29.26
N ALA A 186 4.32 -25.42 -28.67
CA ALA A 186 3.88 -25.71 -27.31
C ALA A 186 4.96 -26.45 -26.52
N THR A 187 5.17 -26.04 -25.28
CA THR A 187 5.98 -26.73 -24.27
C THR A 187 5.16 -26.93 -22.99
N ALA A 188 5.58 -27.83 -22.11
CA ALA A 188 4.88 -28.10 -20.85
C ALA A 188 5.82 -27.97 -19.65
N TYR A 189 5.34 -27.34 -18.58
CA TYR A 189 5.92 -27.35 -17.24
C TYR A 189 5.15 -28.34 -16.37
N ASN A 190 5.85 -29.06 -15.48
CA ASN A 190 5.33 -30.22 -14.73
C ASN A 190 4.59 -31.26 -15.59
N GLY A 191 4.93 -31.37 -16.87
CA GLY A 191 4.26 -32.25 -17.82
C GLY A 191 5.05 -32.44 -19.09
N VAL A 192 4.52 -33.24 -20.01
CA VAL A 192 5.20 -33.58 -21.27
C VAL A 192 4.24 -33.53 -22.44
N ILE A 193 4.62 -32.83 -23.51
CA ILE A 193 3.92 -32.90 -24.80
C ILE A 193 4.33 -34.19 -25.51
N LEU A 194 3.48 -35.22 -25.46
CA LEU A 194 3.74 -36.54 -26.06
C LEU A 194 3.71 -36.51 -27.59
N SER A 195 2.81 -35.71 -28.16
CA SER A 195 2.72 -35.53 -29.62
C SER A 195 1.96 -34.24 -29.96
N THR A 196 2.38 -33.60 -31.05
CA THR A 196 1.66 -32.48 -31.69
C THR A 196 1.28 -32.89 -33.11
N THR A 197 0.00 -32.86 -33.45
CA THR A 197 -0.51 -33.28 -34.77
C THR A 197 -1.36 -32.18 -35.39
N PRO A 198 -1.15 -31.80 -36.67
CA PRO A 198 -2.06 -30.89 -37.36
C PRO A 198 -3.45 -31.51 -37.47
N VAL A 199 -4.48 -30.69 -37.31
CA VAL A 199 -5.88 -31.11 -37.44
C VAL A 199 -6.63 -30.16 -38.37
N GLU A 200 -7.37 -30.73 -39.32
CA GLU A 200 -8.19 -29.98 -40.27
C GLU A 200 -9.47 -29.49 -39.58
N MET A 201 -9.36 -28.34 -38.92
CA MET A 201 -10.45 -27.67 -38.20
C MET A 201 -10.71 -26.29 -38.83
N ASN A 202 -11.82 -25.65 -38.45
CA ASN A 202 -12.12 -24.28 -38.88
C ASN A 202 -12.33 -23.37 -37.65
N PRO A 203 -11.38 -22.48 -37.31
CA PRO A 203 -10.05 -22.29 -37.91
C PRO A 203 -9.11 -23.49 -37.76
N ALA A 204 -8.04 -23.56 -38.58
CA ALA A 204 -7.05 -24.65 -38.53
C ALA A 204 -6.34 -24.70 -37.17
N GLY A 205 -5.88 -25.89 -36.78
CA GLY A 205 -5.29 -26.06 -35.47
C GLY A 205 -4.31 -27.23 -35.32
N LEU A 206 -3.85 -27.40 -34.09
CA LEU A 206 -2.96 -28.46 -33.63
C LEU A 206 -3.68 -29.25 -32.54
N ARG A 207 -3.53 -30.57 -32.54
CA ARG A 207 -3.91 -31.42 -31.41
C ARG A 207 -2.66 -31.78 -30.62
N LEU A 208 -2.67 -31.38 -29.36
CA LEU A 208 -1.66 -31.71 -28.37
C LEU A 208 -2.14 -32.92 -27.58
N ARG A 209 -1.31 -33.96 -27.48
CA ARG A 209 -1.49 -35.04 -26.51
C ARG A 209 -0.52 -34.78 -25.37
N VAL A 210 -1.05 -34.48 -24.19
CA VAL A 210 -0.30 -33.97 -23.04
C VAL A 210 -0.35 -34.99 -21.92
N LEU A 211 0.83 -35.42 -21.46
CA LEU A 211 0.99 -36.13 -20.20
C LEU A 211 1.05 -35.07 -19.10
N TYR A 212 0.02 -34.98 -18.28
CA TYR A 212 -0.16 -33.95 -17.26
C TYR A 212 -0.26 -34.57 -15.87
N THR A 213 -0.10 -33.75 -14.86
CA THR A 213 -0.20 -34.08 -13.44
C THR A 213 -1.64 -33.93 -12.97
N GLU A 214 -2.26 -35.01 -12.51
CA GLU A 214 -3.43 -34.94 -11.63
C GLU A 214 -2.93 -34.73 -10.21
N HIS A 215 -3.37 -33.65 -9.55
CA HIS A 215 -2.88 -33.21 -8.25
C HIS A 215 -4.02 -32.69 -7.36
N ASP A 216 -3.71 -32.40 -6.10
CA ASP A 216 -4.66 -31.79 -5.18
C ASP A 216 -4.91 -30.30 -5.52
N PRO A 217 -6.10 -29.75 -5.22
CA PRO A 217 -6.40 -28.34 -5.45
C PRO A 217 -5.39 -27.41 -4.75
N GLY A 218 -4.90 -26.40 -5.48
CA GLY A 218 -3.91 -25.44 -4.96
C GLY A 218 -2.47 -25.95 -4.91
N SER A 219 -2.20 -27.16 -5.44
CA SER A 219 -0.83 -27.67 -5.58
C SER A 219 -0.04 -26.90 -6.65
N ASP A 220 1.26 -26.76 -6.40
CA ASP A 220 2.21 -26.20 -7.36
C ASP A 220 2.63 -27.23 -8.44
N ASP A 221 2.17 -28.47 -8.34
CA ASP A 221 2.45 -29.55 -9.28
C ASP A 221 1.64 -29.46 -10.59
N ARG A 222 0.77 -28.45 -10.73
CA ARG A 222 -0.06 -28.21 -11.92
C ARG A 222 0.74 -28.17 -13.22
N THR A 223 0.17 -28.77 -14.26
CA THR A 223 0.76 -28.75 -15.60
C THR A 223 0.35 -27.48 -16.35
N ILE A 224 1.33 -26.72 -16.81
CA ILE A 224 1.10 -25.50 -17.60
C ILE A 224 1.66 -25.71 -19.00
N ILE A 225 0.85 -25.43 -20.02
CA ILE A 225 1.25 -25.46 -21.42
C ILE A 225 1.60 -24.04 -21.84
N THR A 226 2.86 -23.78 -22.17
CA THR A 226 3.27 -22.52 -22.78
C THR A 226 3.00 -22.58 -24.27
N ILE A 227 2.13 -21.71 -24.77
CA ILE A 227 1.87 -21.49 -26.19
C ILE A 227 2.75 -20.33 -26.66
N ARG A 228 3.53 -20.56 -27.72
CA ARG A 228 4.44 -19.55 -28.30
C ARG A 228 4.13 -19.31 -29.77
N GLY A 229 3.82 -18.06 -30.08
CA GLY A 229 3.75 -17.52 -31.44
C GLY A 229 5.01 -16.73 -31.79
N ALA A 230 4.97 -15.96 -32.88
CA ALA A 230 6.10 -15.15 -33.32
C ALA A 230 6.40 -13.96 -32.39
N GLU A 231 5.36 -13.32 -31.85
CA GLU A 231 5.46 -12.06 -31.08
C GLU A 231 4.97 -12.18 -29.63
N TYR A 232 4.45 -13.34 -29.25
CA TYR A 232 3.86 -13.55 -27.92
C TYR A 232 4.12 -14.96 -27.40
N ALA A 233 4.07 -15.09 -26.07
CA ALA A 233 3.99 -16.36 -25.38
C ALA A 233 3.14 -16.20 -24.12
N PHE A 234 2.38 -17.22 -23.77
CA PHE A 234 1.54 -17.26 -22.56
C PHE A 234 1.36 -18.71 -22.09
N GLY A 235 1.17 -18.91 -20.80
CA GLY A 235 0.84 -20.22 -20.23
C GLY A 235 -0.65 -20.50 -20.22
N VAL A 236 -1.04 -21.76 -20.28
CA VAL A 236 -2.42 -22.23 -20.06
C VAL A 236 -2.37 -23.37 -19.06
N ASN A 237 -3.09 -23.25 -17.93
CA ASN A 237 -3.23 -24.37 -17.01
C ASN A 237 -4.11 -25.45 -17.66
N VAL A 238 -3.65 -26.71 -17.65
CA VAL A 238 -4.43 -27.84 -18.16
C VAL A 238 -5.75 -27.97 -17.38
N ASP A 239 -5.76 -27.66 -16.09
CA ASP A 239 -6.97 -27.72 -15.25
C ASP A 239 -8.06 -26.77 -15.77
N ASP A 240 -7.71 -25.55 -16.22
CA ASP A 240 -8.69 -24.62 -16.78
C ASP A 240 -9.36 -25.18 -18.03
N VAL A 241 -8.61 -25.88 -18.89
CA VAL A 241 -9.17 -26.55 -20.07
C VAL A 241 -10.11 -27.69 -19.66
N ILE A 242 -9.77 -28.44 -18.62
CA ILE A 242 -10.57 -29.56 -18.11
C ILE A 242 -11.87 -29.07 -17.44
N GLU A 243 -11.75 -28.11 -16.53
CA GLU A 243 -12.86 -27.61 -15.71
C GLU A 243 -13.84 -26.77 -16.54
N ARG A 244 -13.31 -25.91 -17.43
CA ARG A 244 -14.11 -24.95 -18.21
C ARG A 244 -14.38 -25.42 -19.63
N ARG A 245 -13.86 -26.58 -20.01
CA ARG A 245 -13.90 -27.19 -21.36
C ARG A 245 -13.09 -26.45 -22.42
N ALA A 246 -12.85 -25.16 -22.25
CA ALA A 246 -12.08 -24.34 -23.15
C ALA A 246 -11.47 -23.11 -22.48
N VAL A 247 -10.39 -22.63 -23.09
CA VAL A 247 -9.70 -21.37 -22.80
C VAL A 247 -9.62 -20.57 -24.10
N TYR A 248 -10.15 -19.34 -24.09
CA TYR A 248 -10.10 -18.45 -25.25
C TYR A 248 -9.37 -17.15 -24.93
N VAL A 249 -8.16 -17.00 -25.47
CA VAL A 249 -7.37 -15.76 -25.35
C VAL A 249 -7.78 -14.81 -26.46
N LYS A 250 -8.79 -14.00 -26.17
CA LYS A 250 -9.50 -13.17 -27.16
C LYS A 250 -8.58 -12.22 -27.88
N SER A 251 -7.73 -11.49 -27.16
CA SER A 251 -6.78 -10.52 -27.72
C SER A 251 -5.87 -11.10 -28.79
N LEU A 252 -5.52 -12.39 -28.68
CA LEU A 252 -4.63 -13.11 -29.60
C LEU A 252 -5.37 -13.99 -30.60
N GLY A 253 -6.68 -14.21 -30.43
CA GLY A 253 -7.47 -15.08 -31.31
C GLY A 253 -7.04 -16.55 -31.23
N ILE A 254 -6.62 -16.99 -30.05
CA ILE A 254 -6.18 -18.36 -29.79
C ILE A 254 -7.18 -19.06 -28.87
N PHE A 255 -7.65 -20.21 -29.31
CA PHE A 255 -8.59 -21.04 -28.60
C PHE A 255 -7.95 -22.39 -28.26
N LEU A 256 -8.10 -22.83 -27.02
CA LEU A 256 -7.73 -24.17 -26.57
C LEU A 256 -8.98 -24.87 -26.07
N GLY A 257 -9.33 -26.02 -26.65
CA GLY A 257 -10.52 -26.79 -26.29
C GLY A 257 -10.20 -28.23 -25.90
N ASP A 258 -10.97 -28.78 -24.97
CA ASP A 258 -10.86 -30.20 -24.59
C ASP A 258 -11.31 -31.08 -25.77
N ALA A 259 -10.33 -31.72 -26.41
CA ALA A 259 -10.57 -32.56 -27.59
C ALA A 259 -11.37 -33.82 -27.23
N THR A 260 -11.33 -34.26 -25.97
CA THR A 260 -12.10 -35.43 -25.50
C THR A 260 -13.61 -35.14 -25.51
N LEU A 261 -13.99 -33.87 -25.30
CA LEU A 261 -15.36 -33.39 -25.33
C LEU A 261 -15.77 -32.85 -26.72
N ARG A 262 -14.84 -32.84 -27.69
CA ARG A 262 -15.01 -32.20 -29.01
C ARG A 262 -15.35 -30.71 -28.91
N GLU A 263 -14.76 -30.04 -27.92
CA GLU A 263 -14.91 -28.59 -27.77
C GLU A 263 -13.99 -27.91 -28.78
N GLU A 264 -14.58 -27.37 -29.85
CA GLU A 264 -13.89 -26.63 -30.91
C GLU A 264 -14.38 -25.17 -30.91
N TRP A 265 -13.63 -24.26 -31.52
CA TRP A 265 -13.97 -22.83 -31.60
C TRP A 265 -15.41 -22.56 -32.03
N THR A 266 -15.89 -23.28 -33.05
CA THR A 266 -17.27 -23.10 -33.57
C THR A 266 -18.33 -23.50 -32.53
N ALA A 267 -18.05 -24.54 -31.72
CA ALA A 267 -18.95 -24.98 -30.65
C ALA A 267 -18.94 -24.00 -29.48
N PHE A 268 -17.75 -23.54 -29.05
CA PHE A 268 -17.59 -22.53 -28.02
C PHE A 268 -18.26 -21.21 -28.40
N GLN A 269 -18.12 -20.77 -29.65
CA GLN A 269 -18.79 -19.56 -30.14
C GLN A 269 -20.32 -19.70 -30.10
N ALA A 270 -20.85 -20.91 -30.36
CA ALA A 270 -22.28 -21.19 -30.33
C ALA A 270 -22.84 -21.46 -28.93
N SER A 271 -22.00 -21.73 -27.93
CA SER A 271 -22.45 -22.13 -26.58
C SER A 271 -23.04 -20.98 -25.76
N GLY A 272 -22.71 -19.73 -26.11
CA GLY A 272 -23.04 -18.55 -25.30
C GLY A 272 -22.17 -18.37 -24.06
N THR A 273 -21.09 -19.16 -23.91
CA THR A 273 -20.11 -18.98 -22.83
C THR A 273 -19.46 -17.61 -22.89
N MET A 274 -19.04 -17.18 -24.09
CA MET A 274 -18.53 -15.85 -24.35
C MET A 274 -19.68 -14.83 -24.36
N ARG A 275 -19.61 -13.83 -23.48
CA ARG A 275 -20.58 -12.74 -23.29
C ARG A 275 -19.88 -11.38 -23.42
N PRO A 276 -19.54 -10.96 -24.65
CA PRO A 276 -18.74 -9.75 -24.86
C PRO A 276 -19.35 -8.51 -24.18
N GLY A 277 -18.52 -7.78 -23.45
CA GLY A 277 -18.89 -6.55 -22.75
C GLY A 277 -19.39 -6.76 -21.32
N GLU A 278 -19.44 -7.99 -20.83
CA GLU A 278 -19.81 -8.32 -19.44
C GLU A 278 -18.61 -8.30 -18.46
N ASP A 279 -17.39 -8.05 -18.95
CA ASP A 279 -16.25 -7.63 -18.14
C ASP A 279 -16.50 -6.27 -17.46
N ILE A 280 -15.85 -6.03 -16.32
CA ILE A 280 -16.07 -4.85 -15.47
C ILE A 280 -15.68 -3.55 -16.18
N ILE A 281 -14.60 -3.53 -16.96
CA ILE A 281 -14.17 -2.34 -17.73
C ILE A 281 -15.26 -1.94 -18.73
N SER A 282 -15.78 -2.89 -19.50
CA SER A 282 -16.85 -2.65 -20.46
C SER A 282 -18.17 -2.26 -19.80
N ARG A 283 -18.52 -2.89 -18.66
CA ARG A 283 -19.71 -2.52 -17.86
C ARG A 283 -19.63 -1.09 -17.32
N THR A 284 -18.45 -0.67 -16.87
CA THR A 284 -18.21 0.69 -16.32
C THR A 284 -18.52 1.76 -17.36
N SER A 285 -18.10 1.54 -18.61
CA SER A 285 -18.36 2.48 -19.72
C SER A 285 -19.85 2.61 -20.09
N ARG A 286 -20.70 1.65 -19.67
CA ARG A 286 -22.16 1.69 -19.88
C ARG A 286 -22.91 2.35 -18.72
N HIS A 287 -22.22 2.66 -17.63
CA HIS A 287 -22.79 3.33 -16.48
C HIS A 287 -22.70 4.86 -16.63
N ALA A 288 -23.51 5.58 -15.86
CA ALA A 288 -23.25 7.01 -15.68
C ALA A 288 -21.89 7.20 -14.99
N GLU A 289 -21.20 8.31 -15.30
CA GLU A 289 -19.95 8.66 -14.62
C GLU A 289 -20.15 8.62 -13.10
N GLN A 290 -19.20 8.00 -12.39
CA GLN A 290 -19.23 8.01 -10.94
C GLN A 290 -19.08 9.45 -10.45
N SER A 291 -19.72 9.76 -9.32
CA SER A 291 -19.59 11.03 -8.61
C SER A 291 -19.24 10.75 -7.16
N LEU A 292 -18.63 11.74 -6.49
CA LEU A 292 -18.37 11.65 -5.06
C LEU A 292 -19.66 11.45 -4.26
N ASN A 293 -20.73 12.18 -4.63
CA ASN A 293 -22.04 12.06 -3.98
C ASN A 293 -22.63 10.65 -4.10
N ASN A 294 -22.49 10.01 -5.27
CA ASN A 294 -22.97 8.65 -5.48
C ASN A 294 -22.12 7.63 -4.70
N ALA A 295 -20.79 7.77 -4.74
CA ALA A 295 -19.89 6.90 -4.00
C ALA A 295 -20.13 6.97 -2.48
N ILE A 296 -20.19 8.17 -1.89
CA ILE A 296 -20.51 8.37 -0.46
C ILE A 296 -21.92 7.88 -0.11
N GLY A 297 -22.88 8.02 -1.03
CA GLY A 297 -24.25 7.57 -0.83
C GLY A 297 -24.41 6.05 -0.83
N GLU A 298 -23.59 5.35 -1.61
CA GLU A 298 -23.66 3.89 -1.78
C GLU A 298 -22.69 3.13 -0.87
N ILE A 299 -21.52 3.67 -0.54
CA ILE A 299 -20.53 3.01 0.33
C ILE A 299 -20.92 3.19 1.81
N PRO A 300 -20.92 2.12 2.63
CA PRO A 300 -21.18 2.25 4.07
C PRO A 300 -20.17 3.17 4.77
N ARG A 301 -20.66 4.07 5.61
CA ARG A 301 -19.81 4.95 6.44
C ARG A 301 -18.91 4.13 7.36
N LEU A 302 -17.70 4.61 7.55
CA LEU A 302 -16.74 4.03 8.49
C LEU A 302 -17.24 4.13 9.95
N SER A 303 -17.05 3.06 10.70
CA SER A 303 -17.43 2.99 12.10
C SER A 303 -16.57 3.90 12.97
N LEU A 304 -17.20 4.54 13.96
CA LEU A 304 -16.51 5.33 15.00
C LEU A 304 -15.99 4.44 16.15
N THR A 305 -16.47 3.21 16.25
CA THR A 305 -16.14 2.23 17.31
C THR A 305 -15.81 0.87 16.70
N GLY A 306 -14.86 0.13 17.26
CA GLY A 306 -14.52 -1.22 16.77
C GLY A 306 -13.72 -1.19 15.46
N ARG A 307 -12.77 -0.24 15.36
CA ARG A 307 -11.80 -0.17 14.26
C ARG A 307 -10.79 -1.33 14.32
N SER A 308 -10.22 -1.70 13.17
CA SER A 308 -9.14 -2.69 13.09
C SER A 308 -7.78 -2.02 13.33
N SER A 309 -7.58 -1.53 14.55
CA SER A 309 -6.40 -0.79 14.98
C SER A 309 -6.12 -1.02 16.46
N ARG A 310 -4.93 -0.64 16.93
CA ARG A 310 -4.55 -0.74 18.35
C ARG A 310 -5.50 0.04 19.26
N HIS A 311 -5.80 1.28 18.87
CA HIS A 311 -6.85 2.06 19.50
C HIS A 311 -8.19 1.82 18.80
N SER A 312 -9.20 1.37 19.55
CA SER A 312 -10.45 0.85 18.98
C SER A 312 -11.49 1.93 18.63
N LEU A 313 -11.29 3.17 19.09
CA LEU A 313 -12.15 4.31 18.80
C LEU A 313 -11.57 5.14 17.66
N ARG A 314 -12.46 5.84 16.94
CA ARG A 314 -12.07 6.90 16.01
C ARG A 314 -11.50 8.05 16.82
N TYR A 315 -10.26 8.44 16.50
CA TYR A 315 -9.56 9.55 17.14
C TYR A 315 -8.98 10.47 16.08
N ILE A 316 -8.54 11.65 16.50
CA ILE A 316 -7.70 12.54 15.69
C ILE A 316 -6.47 12.97 16.49
N PRO A 317 -5.28 12.98 15.86
CA PRO A 317 -4.10 13.56 16.49
C PRO A 317 -4.22 15.08 16.61
N LEU A 318 -3.90 15.62 17.79
CA LEU A 318 -3.71 17.04 18.03
C LEU A 318 -2.26 17.29 18.42
N GLY A 319 -1.63 18.29 17.81
CA GLY A 319 -0.25 18.63 18.09
C GLY A 319 0.17 19.93 17.44
N PHE A 320 1.46 20.23 17.52
CA PHE A 320 2.07 21.37 16.85
C PHE A 320 3.21 20.90 15.94
N PRO A 321 3.49 21.57 14.80
CA PRO A 321 4.59 21.20 13.91
C PRO A 321 5.95 21.21 14.62
N ALA A 322 6.87 20.39 14.13
CA ALA A 322 8.20 20.14 14.69
C ALA A 322 8.24 19.46 16.08
N SER A 323 7.13 19.41 16.83
CA SER A 323 7.06 18.69 18.12
C SER A 323 6.88 17.19 17.91
N ARG A 324 7.48 16.35 18.77
CA ARG A 324 7.18 14.91 18.83
C ARG A 324 5.89 14.60 19.61
N GLU A 325 5.42 15.56 20.40
CA GLU A 325 4.31 15.37 21.34
C GLU A 325 2.96 15.56 20.65
N LYS A 326 2.14 14.50 20.64
CA LYS A 326 0.82 14.47 20.00
C LYS A 326 -0.21 13.85 20.94
N TYR A 327 -1.42 14.38 20.95
CA TYR A 327 -2.52 13.90 21.78
C TYR A 327 -3.53 13.20 20.89
N GLY A 328 -4.04 12.04 21.30
CA GLY A 328 -5.16 11.41 20.62
C GLY A 328 -6.47 11.92 21.22
N LEU A 329 -7.29 12.60 20.44
CA LEU A 329 -8.64 13.02 20.85
C LEU A 329 -9.68 12.09 20.21
N ASP A 330 -10.39 11.34 21.03
CA ASP A 330 -11.46 10.45 20.59
C ASP A 330 -12.69 11.21 20.11
N PHE A 331 -13.51 10.57 19.27
CA PHE A 331 -14.77 11.12 18.76
C PHE A 331 -15.76 11.56 19.86
N ASN A 332 -15.56 11.08 21.09
CA ASN A 332 -16.40 11.36 22.25
C ASN A 332 -15.82 12.41 23.22
N GLY A 333 -14.68 13.02 22.89
CA GLY A 333 -14.00 14.05 23.70
C GLY A 333 -13.01 13.51 24.73
N ASN A 334 -12.80 12.19 24.81
CA ASN A 334 -11.76 11.64 25.67
C ASN A 334 -10.37 11.81 25.04
N VAL A 335 -9.33 11.91 25.86
CA VAL A 335 -7.96 12.19 25.38
C VAL A 335 -7.01 11.14 25.87
N PHE A 336 -6.19 10.57 24.99
CA PHE A 336 -5.11 9.67 25.36
C PHE A 336 -3.73 10.13 24.88
N ILE A 337 -2.71 9.65 25.58
CA ILE A 337 -1.31 9.74 25.18
C ILE A 337 -0.73 8.33 25.27
N SER A 338 -0.14 7.84 24.19
CA SER A 338 0.55 6.53 24.13
C SER A 338 2.06 6.73 24.02
N LYS A 339 2.84 5.95 24.78
CA LYS A 339 4.30 5.90 24.64
C LYS A 339 4.70 5.29 23.30
N HIS A 340 4.10 4.16 22.94
CA HIS A 340 4.40 3.45 21.71
C HIS A 340 3.92 4.22 20.47
N SER A 341 2.64 4.61 20.42
CA SER A 341 2.08 5.26 19.23
C SER A 341 2.67 6.64 18.98
N SER A 342 3.10 7.37 20.02
CA SER A 342 3.87 8.62 19.86
C SER A 342 5.32 8.39 19.42
N LYS A 343 5.75 7.13 19.26
CA LYS A 343 7.12 6.75 18.86
C LYS A 343 8.15 7.31 19.84
N ALA A 344 7.81 7.33 21.13
CA ALA A 344 8.59 8.01 22.16
C ALA A 344 10.00 7.42 22.25
N MET A 345 11.02 8.29 22.14
CA MET A 345 12.40 7.90 22.33
C MET A 345 12.76 7.86 23.81
N LYS A 346 13.98 7.44 24.14
CA LYS A 346 14.45 7.25 25.52
C LYS A 346 14.25 8.49 26.39
N GLU A 347 14.52 9.67 25.86
CA GLU A 347 14.41 10.97 26.54
C GLU A 347 12.93 11.32 26.78
N ASP A 348 12.07 11.07 25.79
CA ASP A 348 10.62 11.26 25.88
C ASP A 348 10.04 10.36 26.97
N LEU A 349 10.39 9.06 26.92
CA LEU A 349 9.95 8.04 27.88
C LEU A 349 10.34 8.38 29.32
N ALA A 350 11.49 9.02 29.54
CA ALA A 350 11.92 9.47 30.87
C ALA A 350 10.99 10.53 31.47
N SER A 351 10.29 11.29 30.64
CA SER A 351 9.31 12.31 31.04
C SER A 351 7.86 11.78 31.11
N MET A 352 7.61 10.56 30.61
CA MET A 352 6.31 9.91 30.56
C MET A 352 6.06 9.00 31.78
N GLN A 353 5.92 9.61 32.95
CA GLN A 353 5.86 8.91 34.24
C GLN A 353 4.44 8.39 34.57
N TRP A 354 3.97 7.36 33.87
CA TRP A 354 2.78 6.54 34.21
C TRP A 354 3.05 5.07 33.93
N SER A 355 2.21 4.17 34.45
CA SER A 355 2.32 2.73 34.20
C SER A 355 1.69 2.33 32.86
N GLY A 356 2.18 1.25 32.24
CA GLY A 356 1.68 0.81 30.93
C GLY A 356 2.08 1.74 29.77
N ASP A 357 1.43 1.53 28.63
CA ASP A 357 1.67 2.28 27.40
C ASP A 357 0.92 3.62 27.39
N GLU A 358 -0.36 3.59 27.70
CA GLU A 358 -1.25 4.75 27.57
C GLU A 358 -1.59 5.39 28.91
N ILE A 359 -1.75 6.71 28.89
CA ILE A 359 -2.49 7.47 29.89
C ILE A 359 -3.73 8.08 29.23
N TYR A 360 -4.89 7.85 29.82
CA TYR A 360 -6.20 8.19 29.26
C TYR A 360 -6.98 9.09 30.21
N PHE A 361 -7.44 10.23 29.69
CA PHE A 361 -8.19 11.27 30.37
C PHE A 361 -9.63 11.23 29.86
N ARG A 362 -10.53 10.68 30.67
CA ARG A 362 -11.93 10.46 30.28
C ARG A 362 -12.85 11.47 30.94
N ILE A 363 -13.77 12.02 30.15
CA ILE A 363 -14.75 13.01 30.61
C ILE A 363 -16.12 12.33 30.66
N GLY A 364 -16.57 11.93 31.84
CA GLY A 364 -17.90 11.36 32.06
C GLY A 364 -18.90 12.45 32.46
N THR A 365 -20.17 12.33 32.06
CA THR A 365 -21.22 13.26 32.52
C THR A 365 -22.37 12.53 33.21
N GLY A 366 -23.09 13.23 34.09
CA GLY A 366 -24.27 12.71 34.79
C GLY A 366 -23.98 12.21 36.22
N GLU A 367 -25.02 11.78 36.93
CA GLU A 367 -24.87 11.24 38.29
C GLU A 367 -24.05 9.94 38.33
N VAL A 368 -24.21 9.11 37.30
CA VAL A 368 -23.31 8.00 36.95
C VAL A 368 -22.60 8.42 35.67
N PRO A 369 -21.25 8.37 35.61
CA PRO A 369 -20.51 8.87 34.47
C PRO A 369 -20.83 8.06 33.20
N ASP A 370 -21.34 8.75 32.18
CA ASP A 370 -21.44 8.27 30.80
C ASP A 370 -20.28 8.85 29.98
N PHE A 371 -19.39 7.98 29.48
CA PHE A 371 -18.22 8.34 28.66
C PHE A 371 -18.50 8.32 27.16
N ARG A 372 -19.72 7.97 26.73
CA ARG A 372 -20.19 8.05 25.33
C ARG A 372 -19.40 7.16 24.36
N GLU A 373 -18.94 5.99 24.81
CA GLU A 373 -18.20 5.01 23.97
C GLU A 373 -19.14 4.19 23.08
N ARG A 374 -20.01 4.88 22.35
CA ARG A 374 -21.00 4.28 21.46
C ARG A 374 -21.27 5.20 20.26
N PRO A 375 -21.69 4.64 19.12
CA PRO A 375 -22.12 5.44 17.97
C PRO A 375 -23.18 6.47 18.37
N LEU A 376 -23.08 7.69 17.83
CA LEU A 376 -24.00 8.81 18.10
C LEU A 376 -24.06 9.27 19.57
N GLY A 377 -23.14 8.82 20.43
CA GLY A 377 -23.02 9.30 21.81
C GLY A 377 -22.53 10.75 21.90
N ALA A 378 -21.84 11.22 20.86
CA ALA A 378 -21.39 12.59 20.65
C ALA A 378 -21.34 12.89 19.14
N SER A 379 -21.30 14.17 18.78
CA SER A 379 -20.91 14.66 17.45
C SER A 379 -19.63 15.45 17.57
N GLN A 380 -18.75 15.34 16.57
CA GLN A 380 -17.48 16.06 16.55
C GLN A 380 -17.30 16.76 15.20
N GLU A 381 -16.70 17.94 15.22
CA GLU A 381 -16.34 18.72 14.04
C GLU A 381 -15.00 19.44 14.23
N ILE A 382 -14.38 19.83 13.12
CA ILE A 382 -13.13 20.60 13.09
C ILE A 382 -13.46 22.01 12.57
N LEU A 383 -12.90 23.05 13.22
CA LEU A 383 -13.16 24.44 12.85
C LEU A 383 -12.78 24.72 11.38
N ASP A 384 -13.72 25.32 10.64
CA ASP A 384 -13.57 25.63 9.20
C ASP A 384 -13.11 24.42 8.36
N ASP A 385 -13.42 23.19 8.80
CA ASP A 385 -13.02 21.89 8.24
C ASP A 385 -11.50 21.64 8.10
N ALA A 386 -10.65 22.52 8.63
CA ALA A 386 -9.20 22.47 8.40
C ALA A 386 -8.33 23.04 9.53
N LEU A 387 -8.88 23.81 10.47
CA LEU A 387 -8.11 24.37 11.58
C LEU A 387 -8.18 23.42 12.78
N PRO A 388 -7.06 23.07 13.45
CA PRO A 388 -7.00 22.02 14.46
C PRO A 388 -7.53 22.49 15.83
N LEU A 389 -8.75 23.02 15.82
CA LEU A 389 -9.64 23.23 16.96
C LEU A 389 -10.84 22.33 16.73
N VAL A 390 -11.06 21.43 17.68
CA VAL A 390 -12.09 20.40 17.58
C VAL A 390 -13.21 20.73 18.54
N THR A 391 -14.45 20.68 18.07
CA THR A 391 -15.64 20.83 18.90
C THR A 391 -16.31 19.47 19.02
N THR A 392 -16.59 19.04 20.25
CA THR A 392 -17.36 17.82 20.54
C THR A 392 -18.61 18.18 21.32
N ASP A 393 -19.79 17.86 20.79
CA ASP A 393 -21.09 18.15 21.40
C ASP A 393 -21.81 16.88 21.83
N TRP A 394 -22.47 16.94 22.99
CA TRP A 394 -23.36 15.88 23.45
C TRP A 394 -24.42 16.41 24.42
N SER A 395 -25.36 15.55 24.81
CA SER A 395 -26.37 15.88 25.81
C SER A 395 -26.51 14.74 26.80
N ASN A 396 -26.65 15.07 28.08
CA ASN A 396 -26.89 14.09 29.13
C ASN A 396 -27.72 14.68 30.27
N GLN A 397 -28.73 13.93 30.72
CA GLN A 397 -29.66 14.34 31.79
C GLN A 397 -30.27 15.75 31.60
N GLY A 398 -30.54 16.14 30.35
CA GLY A 398 -31.13 17.45 30.02
C GLY A 398 -30.17 18.64 30.07
N ILE A 399 -28.85 18.38 30.18
CA ILE A 399 -27.78 19.36 30.02
C ILE A 399 -27.10 19.13 28.66
N GLU A 400 -26.87 20.22 27.94
CA GLU A 400 -26.06 20.26 26.72
C GLU A 400 -24.60 20.52 27.09
N TYR A 401 -23.68 19.75 26.53
CA TYR A 401 -22.26 19.89 26.75
C TYR A 401 -21.55 20.14 25.42
N GLN A 402 -20.61 21.08 25.43
CA GLN A 402 -19.74 21.38 24.32
C GLN A 402 -18.30 21.42 24.82
N GLU A 403 -17.42 20.66 24.18
CA GLU A 403 -15.98 20.62 24.43
C GLU A 403 -15.23 21.23 23.25
N GLU A 404 -14.37 22.21 23.52
CA GLU A 404 -13.41 22.75 22.54
C GLU A 404 -12.00 22.28 22.89
N ALA A 405 -11.30 21.65 21.94
CA ALA A 405 -9.99 21.02 22.15
C ALA A 405 -8.95 21.48 21.11
N TYR A 406 -7.78 21.93 21.56
CA TYR A 406 -6.63 22.20 20.69
C TYR A 406 -5.30 21.99 21.41
N ALA A 407 -4.25 21.64 20.66
CA ALA A 407 -2.89 21.48 21.17
C ALA A 407 -1.98 22.66 20.77
N THR A 408 -1.05 23.03 21.65
CA THR A 408 -0.14 24.16 21.46
C THR A 408 1.15 23.97 22.26
N MET A 409 2.11 24.90 22.12
CA MET A 409 3.31 24.90 22.96
C MET A 409 3.01 25.50 24.34
N LEU A 410 3.61 24.98 25.42
CA LEU A 410 3.38 25.49 26.77
C LEU A 410 3.94 26.90 26.99
N SER A 411 5.17 27.13 26.54
CA SER A 411 5.85 28.43 26.73
C SER A 411 6.67 28.88 25.53
N ALA A 412 6.84 28.01 24.52
CA ALA A 412 7.60 28.36 23.33
C ALA A 412 6.79 29.30 22.42
N PRO A 413 7.47 30.19 21.67
CA PRO A 413 6.86 30.92 20.56
C PRO A 413 6.27 29.95 19.53
N LEU A 414 5.14 30.33 18.93
CA LEU A 414 4.51 29.57 17.85
C LEU A 414 5.19 29.89 16.50
N ASP A 415 6.42 29.41 16.36
CA ASP A 415 7.29 29.56 15.17
C ASP A 415 8.07 28.25 14.95
N ASP A 416 7.52 27.40 14.10
CA ASP A 416 8.00 26.04 13.78
C ASP A 416 9.46 26.02 13.29
N VAL A 417 9.92 27.07 12.61
CA VAL A 417 11.31 27.19 12.16
C VAL A 417 12.30 27.27 13.32
N ARG A 418 11.86 27.82 14.46
CA ARG A 418 12.71 28.07 15.65
C ARG A 418 12.60 27.02 16.74
N LEU A 419 11.58 26.15 16.68
CA LEU A 419 11.43 25.06 17.63
C LEU A 419 12.59 24.07 17.49
N ARG A 420 13.11 23.57 18.62
CA ARG A 420 14.13 22.53 18.66
C ARG A 420 13.55 21.14 18.45
N GLY A 421 12.28 20.94 18.82
CA GLY A 421 11.54 19.68 18.76
C GLY A 421 11.30 19.03 20.12
N ASP A 422 11.94 19.54 21.18
CA ASP A 422 11.80 19.07 22.56
C ASP A 422 11.11 20.08 23.49
N GLU A 423 10.49 21.13 22.95
CA GLU A 423 9.69 22.05 23.74
C GLU A 423 8.44 21.36 24.31
N PRO A 424 8.09 21.59 25.60
CA PRO A 424 6.87 21.04 26.16
C PRO A 424 5.61 21.59 25.47
N SER A 425 4.72 20.69 25.10
CA SER A 425 3.39 20.98 24.59
C SER A 425 2.31 20.88 25.68
N ILE A 426 1.15 21.42 25.37
CA ILE A 426 -0.04 21.33 26.21
C ILE A 426 -1.29 21.20 25.35
N LEU A 427 -2.20 20.32 25.78
CA LEU A 427 -3.57 20.26 25.28
C LEU A 427 -4.44 21.16 26.14
N MET A 428 -5.20 22.02 25.48
CA MET A 428 -6.15 22.95 26.08
C MET A 428 -7.56 22.47 25.73
N LEU A 429 -8.39 22.30 26.75
CA LEU A 429 -9.77 21.83 26.65
C LEU A 429 -10.67 22.83 27.38
N ARG A 430 -11.80 23.19 26.77
CA ARG A 430 -12.85 23.99 27.40
C ARG A 430 -14.16 23.25 27.34
N LEU A 431 -14.70 22.89 28.50
CA LEU A 431 -16.00 22.23 28.61
C LEU A 431 -17.06 23.24 29.06
N ARG A 432 -18.07 23.47 28.23
CA ARG A 432 -19.26 24.27 28.54
C ARG A 432 -20.44 23.35 28.86
N ALA A 433 -21.00 23.49 30.06
CA ALA A 433 -22.27 22.85 30.44
C ALA A 433 -23.39 23.87 30.41
N HIS A 434 -24.37 23.68 29.52
CA HIS A 434 -25.51 24.58 29.30
C HIS A 434 -26.82 23.89 29.67
N ASN A 435 -27.66 24.59 30.44
CA ASN A 435 -29.00 24.14 30.76
C ASN A 435 -30.01 24.79 29.78
N PRO A 436 -30.47 24.09 28.73
CA PRO A 436 -31.43 24.63 27.78
C PRO A 436 -32.84 24.80 28.39
N GLY A 437 -33.09 24.19 29.55
CA GLY A 437 -34.40 24.11 30.17
C GLY A 437 -34.81 25.37 30.95
N PRO A 438 -36.12 25.53 31.20
CA PRO A 438 -36.67 26.67 31.95
C PRO A 438 -36.52 26.55 33.47
N ASN A 439 -36.04 25.41 33.98
CA ASN A 439 -35.87 25.12 35.40
C ASN A 439 -34.38 24.97 35.73
N SER A 440 -33.99 25.28 36.97
CA SER A 440 -32.64 25.01 37.44
C SER A 440 -32.31 23.51 37.36
N SER A 441 -31.09 23.20 36.91
CA SER A 441 -30.54 21.85 36.87
C SER A 441 -29.14 21.83 37.51
N ARG A 442 -28.50 20.67 37.54
CA ARG A 442 -27.15 20.49 38.08
C ARG A 442 -26.33 19.66 37.12
N ALA A 443 -25.21 20.21 36.66
CA ALA A 443 -24.24 19.44 35.90
C ALA A 443 -23.29 18.70 36.85
N ALA A 444 -22.94 17.47 36.48
CA ALA A 444 -21.93 16.65 37.13
C ALA A 444 -21.00 16.10 36.05
N VAL A 445 -19.74 16.50 36.10
CA VAL A 445 -18.69 16.09 35.15
C VAL A 445 -17.60 15.36 35.92
N TRP A 446 -17.22 14.19 35.43
CA TRP A 446 -16.22 13.32 36.00
C TRP A 446 -14.97 13.34 35.11
N PHE A 447 -13.86 13.81 35.65
CA PHE A 447 -12.56 13.75 35.00
C PHE A 447 -11.76 12.58 35.59
N GLN A 448 -11.65 11.49 34.83
CA GLN A 448 -10.97 10.27 35.24
C GLN A 448 -9.63 10.13 34.53
N VAL A 449 -8.60 9.70 35.26
CA VAL A 449 -7.28 9.35 34.71
C VAL A 449 -7.09 7.83 34.80
N SER A 450 -6.74 7.20 33.69
CA SER A 450 -6.37 5.78 33.60
C SER A 450 -4.95 5.65 33.04
N PRO A 451 -4.11 4.70 33.50
CA PRO A 451 -4.36 3.75 34.58
C PRO A 451 -4.61 4.47 35.91
N SER A 452 -5.40 3.83 36.78
CA SER A 452 -5.80 4.42 38.06
C SER A 452 -4.59 4.78 38.92
N GLU A 453 -4.53 6.02 39.38
CA GLU A 453 -3.56 6.52 40.34
C GLU A 453 -4.28 7.04 41.60
N HIS A 454 -3.55 7.15 42.71
CA HIS A 454 -4.05 7.94 43.83
C HIS A 454 -3.92 9.43 43.47
N LEU A 455 -5.08 10.08 43.31
CA LEU A 455 -5.19 11.47 42.88
C LEU A 455 -5.42 12.41 44.08
N GLU A 456 -4.68 13.50 44.11
CA GLU A 456 -4.91 14.63 45.03
C GLU A 456 -5.22 15.90 44.23
N LEU A 457 -6.14 16.72 44.75
CA LEU A 457 -6.41 18.05 44.20
C LEU A 457 -5.70 19.09 45.07
N ARG A 458 -4.68 19.76 44.51
CA ARG A 458 -3.90 20.83 45.15
C ARG A 458 -4.27 22.16 44.53
N GLY A 459 -5.27 22.84 45.10
CA GLY A 459 -5.87 24.01 44.46
C GLY A 459 -6.66 23.58 43.22
N GLN A 460 -6.18 23.96 42.04
CA GLN A 460 -6.73 23.53 40.74
C GLN A 460 -5.87 22.46 40.05
N MET A 461 -4.71 22.11 40.62
CA MET A 461 -3.83 21.08 40.08
C MET A 461 -4.29 19.69 40.50
N LEU A 462 -4.54 18.82 39.53
CA LEU A 462 -4.71 17.39 39.73
C LEU A 462 -3.35 16.70 39.68
N VAL A 463 -2.92 16.12 40.80
CA VAL A 463 -1.63 15.43 40.90
C VAL A 463 -1.79 13.96 41.27
N GLY A 464 -1.05 13.09 40.58
CA GLY A 464 -0.88 11.68 40.94
C GLY A 464 0.24 11.54 41.97
N VAL A 465 -0.05 10.95 43.13
CA VAL A 465 0.93 10.79 44.24
C VAL A 465 1.38 9.34 44.46
N GLY A 466 0.83 8.38 43.72
CA GLY A 466 1.22 6.96 43.78
C GLY A 466 0.32 6.05 42.93
N ASP A 467 0.82 4.87 42.58
CA ASP A 467 0.11 3.87 41.75
C ASP A 467 -0.83 2.99 42.62
N SER A 468 -0.69 3.08 43.94
CA SER A 468 -1.52 2.40 44.95
C SER A 468 -1.55 3.22 46.26
N PRO A 469 -2.60 3.11 47.09
CA PRO A 469 -2.66 3.79 48.38
C PRO A 469 -1.42 3.48 49.25
N GLY A 470 -0.68 4.50 49.68
CA GLY A 470 0.51 4.38 50.54
C GLY A 470 1.86 4.24 49.81
N ALA A 471 1.89 4.18 48.47
CA ALA A 471 3.12 4.22 47.70
C ALA A 471 3.56 5.67 47.45
N ASN A 472 4.40 6.23 48.33
CA ASN A 472 4.91 7.60 48.17
C ASN A 472 5.84 7.71 46.96
N ARG A 473 5.40 8.40 45.91
CA ARG A 473 6.24 8.92 44.82
C ARG A 473 6.21 10.45 44.79
N GLU A 474 7.13 11.05 44.05
CA GLU A 474 7.04 12.49 43.77
C GLU A 474 5.70 12.82 43.10
N PRO A 475 5.02 13.93 43.50
CA PRO A 475 3.76 14.35 42.90
C PRO A 475 3.90 14.66 41.41
N ARG A 476 3.05 14.04 40.59
CA ARG A 476 3.06 14.14 39.12
C ARG A 476 1.85 14.93 38.66
N LEU A 477 2.05 16.10 38.04
CA LEU A 477 0.93 16.87 37.48
C LEU A 477 0.28 16.08 36.33
N ARG A 478 -1.05 15.94 36.39
CA ARG A 478 -1.87 15.30 35.35
C ARG A 478 -2.70 16.29 34.56
N ALA A 479 -3.31 17.23 35.26
CA ALA A 479 -4.07 18.30 34.63
C ALA A 479 -4.18 19.51 35.58
N VAL A 480 -4.47 20.67 35.01
CA VAL A 480 -5.01 21.82 35.75
C VAL A 480 -6.48 21.97 35.37
N LEU A 481 -7.36 22.06 36.38
CA LEU A 481 -8.82 22.14 36.25
C LEU A 481 -9.29 23.50 36.76
N GLU A 482 -9.49 24.46 35.86
CA GLU A 482 -9.89 25.82 36.21
C GLU A 482 -11.41 25.97 36.20
N SER A 483 -11.96 26.25 37.39
CA SER A 483 -13.39 26.42 37.60
C SER A 483 -13.66 27.47 38.68
N GLU A 484 -14.95 27.81 38.89
CA GLU A 484 -15.37 28.55 40.08
C GLU A 484 -14.93 27.83 41.37
N PRO A 485 -14.41 28.56 42.39
CA PRO A 485 -13.96 27.96 43.65
C PRO A 485 -15.03 27.09 44.33
N ALA A 486 -14.61 25.97 44.94
CA ALA A 486 -15.43 24.99 45.69
C ALA A 486 -16.31 24.00 44.90
N THR A 487 -16.20 23.96 43.57
CA THR A 487 -17.00 23.05 42.72
C THR A 487 -16.32 21.72 42.36
N LEU A 488 -15.02 21.57 42.66
CA LEU A 488 -14.22 20.37 42.37
C LEU A 488 -14.03 19.49 43.61
N GLN A 489 -14.23 18.19 43.48
CA GLN A 489 -14.03 17.21 44.55
C GLN A 489 -13.46 15.90 44.01
N VAL A 490 -12.46 15.31 44.67
CA VAL A 490 -12.02 13.95 44.36
C VAL A 490 -13.03 12.95 44.93
N ARG A 491 -13.54 12.05 44.10
CA ARG A 491 -14.45 10.97 44.48
C ARG A 491 -14.07 9.69 43.77
N ASP A 492 -14.34 8.54 44.38
CA ASP A 492 -14.25 7.27 43.67
C ASP A 492 -15.37 7.19 42.63
N SER A 493 -15.03 6.77 41.42
CA SER A 493 -16.04 6.57 40.38
C SER A 493 -16.97 5.42 40.80
N PRO A 494 -18.30 5.59 40.72
CA PRO A 494 -19.22 4.47 40.89
C PRO A 494 -18.95 3.40 39.82
N ALA A 495 -19.24 2.14 40.13
CA ALA A 495 -19.05 1.04 39.18
C ALA A 495 -19.89 1.32 37.91
N SER A 496 -19.23 1.50 36.77
CA SER A 496 -19.90 1.70 35.49
C SER A 496 -20.58 0.40 35.05
N VAL A 497 -21.81 0.50 34.57
CA VAL A 497 -22.62 -0.65 34.11
C VAL A 497 -22.40 -0.94 32.61
N GLU A 498 -21.54 -0.18 31.93
CA GLU A 498 -21.35 -0.33 30.49
C GLU A 498 -20.61 -1.64 30.16
N PRO A 499 -21.16 -2.47 29.26
CA PRO A 499 -20.47 -3.66 28.79
C PRO A 499 -19.21 -3.23 28.04
N SER A 500 -18.07 -3.84 28.38
CA SER A 500 -16.85 -3.76 27.59
C SER A 500 -17.18 -4.11 26.14
N ILE A 501 -16.74 -3.29 25.18
CA ILE A 501 -16.86 -3.58 23.75
C ILE A 501 -16.18 -4.95 23.51
N ASP A 502 -16.97 -5.97 23.18
CA ASP A 502 -16.48 -7.31 22.84
C ASP A 502 -15.83 -7.22 21.45
N VAL A 503 -14.51 -7.04 21.43
CA VAL A 503 -13.71 -7.04 20.19
C VAL A 503 -13.68 -8.46 19.63
N ARG A 504 -14.69 -8.82 18.84
CA ARG A 504 -14.61 -9.99 17.98
C ARG A 504 -14.17 -9.54 16.60
N GLY A 505 -12.87 -9.65 16.30
CA GLY A 505 -12.40 -9.42 14.94
C GLY A 505 -10.90 -9.42 14.67
N SER A 506 -10.02 -9.15 15.65
CA SER A 506 -8.58 -9.09 15.37
C SER A 506 -7.87 -10.40 15.73
N GLU A 507 -7.35 -11.12 14.73
CA GLU A 507 -6.35 -12.19 14.89
C GLU A 507 -4.96 -11.64 15.28
N VAL A 508 -4.91 -10.52 16.00
CA VAL A 508 -3.68 -10.04 16.65
C VAL A 508 -3.62 -10.72 18.01
N GLU A 509 -2.88 -11.83 18.08
CA GLU A 509 -2.53 -12.48 19.34
C GLU A 509 -1.93 -11.45 20.33
N GLU A 510 -2.39 -11.52 21.58
CA GLU A 510 -1.93 -10.77 22.75
C GLU A 510 -2.32 -9.28 22.88
N GLN A 511 -3.60 -8.93 22.72
CA GLN A 511 -4.15 -7.80 23.48
C GLN A 511 -5.36 -8.26 24.30
N LYS A 512 -5.09 -8.49 25.60
CA LYS A 512 -6.15 -8.68 26.58
C LYS A 512 -7.00 -7.39 26.62
N PRO A 513 -8.33 -7.47 26.64
CA PRO A 513 -9.18 -6.32 26.90
C PRO A 513 -8.70 -5.63 28.17
N HIS A 514 -8.55 -4.30 28.13
CA HIS A 514 -8.11 -3.51 29.28
C HIS A 514 -8.90 -3.93 30.52
N ALA A 515 -8.19 -4.53 31.47
CA ALA A 515 -8.77 -5.01 32.71
C ALA A 515 -9.34 -3.81 33.48
N ASN A 516 -10.67 -3.81 33.61
CA ASN A 516 -11.45 -3.14 34.65
C ASN A 516 -11.26 -1.62 34.79
N ALA A 517 -12.18 -0.87 34.18
CA ALA A 517 -12.62 0.47 34.62
C ALA A 517 -13.37 0.43 35.97
N ASN A 518 -12.98 -0.46 36.90
CA ASN A 518 -13.65 -0.61 38.20
C ASN A 518 -12.78 0.01 39.30
N GLY A 519 -13.17 1.21 39.77
CA GLY A 519 -12.78 1.73 41.10
C GLY A 519 -11.54 2.62 41.19
N GLY A 520 -11.32 3.53 40.22
CA GLY A 520 -10.31 4.60 40.34
C GLY A 520 -10.90 5.92 40.88
N GLY A 521 -10.07 6.73 41.55
CA GLY A 521 -10.41 8.10 41.93
C GLY A 521 -10.57 8.99 40.70
N ALA A 522 -11.58 9.86 40.69
CA ALA A 522 -11.85 10.86 39.65
C ALA A 522 -12.08 12.23 40.29
N VAL A 523 -11.81 13.31 39.57
CA VAL A 523 -12.25 14.65 39.99
C VAL A 523 -13.64 14.90 39.45
N VAL A 524 -14.57 15.28 40.33
CA VAL A 524 -15.94 15.60 39.97
C VAL A 524 -16.14 17.10 40.07
N TRP A 525 -16.48 17.72 38.94
CA TRP A 525 -16.96 19.09 38.87
C TRP A 525 -18.49 19.07 38.96
N THR A 526 -19.03 19.59 40.06
CA THR A 526 -20.49 19.68 40.29
C THR A 526 -20.89 21.14 40.40
N VAL A 527 -21.82 21.57 39.54
CA VAL A 527 -22.22 22.97 39.49
C VAL A 527 -23.73 23.14 39.26
N PRO A 528 -24.42 24.01 40.01
CA PRO A 528 -25.80 24.36 39.70
C PRO A 528 -25.85 25.25 38.45
N LEU A 529 -26.86 25.02 37.63
CA LEU A 529 -27.15 25.81 36.43
C LEU A 529 -28.59 26.34 36.55
N ALA A 530 -28.75 27.66 36.56
CA ALA A 530 -30.05 28.30 36.42
C ALA A 530 -30.65 28.02 35.03
N ALA A 531 -31.91 28.42 34.83
CA ALA A 531 -32.56 28.30 33.53
C ALA A 531 -31.75 29.07 32.47
N HIS A 532 -31.40 28.42 31.36
CA HIS A 532 -30.61 28.99 30.26
C HIS A 532 -29.20 29.46 30.65
N GLU A 533 -28.69 29.05 31.82
CA GLU A 533 -27.31 29.35 32.24
C GLU A 533 -26.33 28.35 31.62
N ALA A 534 -25.13 28.85 31.29
CA ALA A 534 -23.99 28.03 30.94
C ALA A 534 -22.82 28.32 31.88
N LYS A 535 -22.08 27.28 32.27
CA LYS A 535 -20.83 27.40 33.02
C LYS A 535 -19.71 26.62 32.35
N VAL A 536 -18.48 27.03 32.63
CA VAL A 536 -17.27 26.55 31.95
C VAL A 536 -16.30 25.91 32.94
N LEU A 537 -15.64 24.85 32.48
CA LEU A 537 -14.48 24.21 33.09
C LEU A 537 -13.35 24.18 32.05
N ASP A 538 -12.25 24.88 32.30
CA ASP A 538 -11.05 24.80 31.45
C ASP A 538 -10.11 23.73 32.00
N ILE A 539 -9.63 22.85 31.14
CA ILE A 539 -8.77 21.70 31.47
C ILE A 539 -7.49 21.83 30.66
N LYS A 540 -6.33 21.74 31.34
CA LYS A 540 -5.01 21.85 30.72
C LYS A 540 -4.21 20.58 30.98
N ILE A 541 -3.86 19.85 29.92
CA ILE A 541 -3.20 18.54 30.01
C ILE A 541 -1.79 18.64 29.40
N PRO A 542 -0.71 18.71 30.22
CA PRO A 542 0.64 18.65 29.69
C PRO A 542 0.94 17.24 29.15
N PHE A 543 1.68 17.16 28.04
CA PHE A 543 2.04 15.86 27.45
C PHE A 543 3.03 15.11 28.36
N ARG A 544 4.07 15.82 28.80
CA ARG A 544 5.06 15.31 29.76
C ARG A 544 4.52 15.38 31.18
N THR A 545 5.00 14.47 32.02
CA THR A 545 4.75 14.56 33.46
C THR A 545 5.56 15.70 34.07
N MET A 546 4.89 16.80 34.42
CA MET A 546 5.52 17.96 35.05
C MET A 546 5.72 17.71 36.56
N VAL A 547 6.97 17.48 36.97
CA VAL A 547 7.36 17.28 38.37
C VAL A 547 7.98 18.53 39.01
N SER A 548 8.51 19.46 38.20
CA SER A 548 9.14 20.68 38.71
C SER A 548 8.08 21.74 39.05
N ALA A 549 8.24 22.45 40.17
CA ALA A 549 7.32 23.53 40.56
C ALA A 549 7.30 24.68 39.54
N ALA A 550 8.41 24.90 38.82
CA ALA A 550 8.49 25.92 37.78
C ALA A 550 7.63 25.56 36.56
N ASP A 551 7.67 24.30 36.11
CA ASP A 551 6.87 23.85 34.97
C ASP A 551 5.39 23.72 35.34
N GLN A 552 5.08 23.26 36.56
CA GLN A 552 3.72 23.27 37.09
C GLN A 552 3.14 24.70 37.10
N GLY A 553 3.91 25.69 37.56
CA GLY A 553 3.49 27.08 37.55
C GLY A 553 3.28 27.65 36.14
N ARG A 554 4.04 27.20 35.13
CA ARG A 554 3.81 27.59 33.73
C ARG A 554 2.49 27.02 33.19
N VAL A 555 2.15 25.78 33.55
CA VAL A 555 0.87 25.16 33.17
C VAL A 555 -0.30 25.90 33.82
N GLU A 556 -0.17 26.34 35.07
CA GLU A 556 -1.20 27.16 35.72
C GLU A 556 -1.38 28.53 35.03
N GLN A 557 -0.30 29.15 34.56
CA GLN A 557 -0.32 30.52 34.01
C GLN A 557 -0.81 30.66 32.57
N ILE A 558 -0.84 29.59 31.77
CA ILE A 558 -1.29 29.66 30.37
C ILE A 558 -2.82 29.77 30.31
N HIS A 559 -3.38 30.73 29.58
CA HIS A 559 -4.84 30.96 29.52
C HIS A 559 -5.45 30.47 28.21
N PHE A 560 -6.63 29.86 28.27
CA PHE A 560 -7.31 29.26 27.12
C PHE A 560 -7.53 30.25 25.97
N ASP A 561 -8.20 31.38 26.22
CA ASP A 561 -8.59 32.32 25.16
C ASP A 561 -7.40 32.98 24.46
N THR A 562 -6.45 33.53 25.24
CA THR A 562 -5.27 34.18 24.68
C THR A 562 -4.41 33.21 23.87
N ARG A 563 -4.25 31.98 24.34
CA ARG A 563 -3.44 30.98 23.65
C ARG A 563 -4.15 30.40 22.43
N LEU A 564 -5.48 30.33 22.44
CA LEU A 564 -6.28 29.90 21.30
C LEU A 564 -6.12 30.89 20.15
N ASP A 565 -6.25 32.19 20.42
CA ASP A 565 -6.09 33.24 19.41
C ASP A 565 -4.71 33.17 18.73
N GLU A 566 -3.64 33.01 19.51
CA GLU A 566 -2.28 32.85 18.99
C GLU A 566 -2.13 31.58 18.13
N THR A 567 -2.71 30.47 18.59
CA THR A 567 -2.63 29.16 17.91
C THR A 567 -3.42 29.17 16.60
N LEU A 568 -4.63 29.72 16.60
CA LEU A 568 -5.44 29.88 15.38
C LEU A 568 -4.81 30.88 14.41
N ALA A 569 -4.20 31.97 14.90
CA ALA A 569 -3.48 32.91 14.05
C ALA A 569 -2.29 32.23 13.34
N TYR A 570 -1.56 31.37 14.05
CA TYR A 570 -0.51 30.54 13.45
C TYR A 570 -1.07 29.61 12.36
N TRP A 571 -2.10 28.81 12.66
CA TRP A 571 -2.65 27.85 11.71
C TRP A 571 -3.29 28.53 10.50
N LYS A 572 -4.06 29.60 10.69
CA LYS A 572 -4.61 30.41 9.59
C LYS A 572 -3.51 30.95 8.68
N LYS A 573 -2.36 31.36 9.24
CA LYS A 573 -1.20 31.79 8.44
C LYS A 573 -0.59 30.62 7.66
N ARG A 574 -0.46 29.45 8.28
CA ARG A 574 0.15 28.25 7.66
C ARG A 574 -0.74 27.66 6.55
N VAL A 575 -2.02 27.44 6.81
CA VAL A 575 -2.95 26.88 5.81
C VAL A 575 -3.11 27.81 4.60
N ASN A 576 -3.05 29.13 4.81
CA ASN A 576 -3.09 30.13 3.73
C ASN A 576 -1.72 30.50 3.13
N SER A 577 -0.65 29.75 3.42
CA SER A 577 0.71 30.11 3.00
C SER A 577 0.97 29.85 1.50
N GLY A 578 0.49 30.74 0.64
CA GLY A 578 1.03 31.05 -0.71
C GLY A 578 1.01 29.96 -1.81
N GLY A 579 0.76 28.69 -1.48
CA GLY A 579 0.74 27.58 -2.43
C GLY A 579 -0.48 27.56 -3.36
N MET A 580 -0.61 26.44 -4.09
CA MET A 580 -1.73 26.17 -4.96
C MET A 580 -3.05 26.26 -4.18
N SER A 581 -4.01 26.99 -4.72
CA SER A 581 -5.40 26.95 -4.25
C SER A 581 -6.27 26.22 -5.26
N LEU A 582 -7.18 25.43 -4.75
CA LEU A 582 -8.09 24.59 -5.52
C LEU A 582 -9.53 24.86 -5.06
N HIS A 583 -10.43 25.04 -6.02
CA HIS A 583 -11.86 25.04 -5.82
C HIS A 583 -12.53 24.23 -6.92
N THR A 584 -13.23 23.18 -6.53
CA THR A 584 -14.08 22.36 -7.37
C THR A 584 -15.55 22.57 -6.98
N PRO A 585 -16.52 22.13 -7.80
CA PRO A 585 -17.92 22.11 -7.39
C PRO A 585 -18.26 21.15 -6.24
N ASP A 586 -17.33 20.30 -5.79
CA ASP A 586 -17.50 19.41 -4.63
C ASP A 586 -16.84 20.02 -3.38
N GLU A 587 -17.67 20.50 -2.45
CA GLU A 587 -17.17 21.13 -1.22
C GLU A 587 -16.38 20.18 -0.32
N THR A 588 -16.74 18.89 -0.29
CA THR A 588 -15.99 17.87 0.46
C THR A 588 -14.54 17.77 -0.01
N LEU A 589 -14.29 17.83 -1.32
CA LEU A 589 -12.92 17.81 -1.85
C LEU A 589 -12.18 19.11 -1.56
N ASN A 590 -12.88 20.24 -1.59
CA ASN A 590 -12.30 21.54 -1.25
C ASN A 590 -11.83 21.56 0.21
N SER A 591 -12.69 21.15 1.15
CA SER A 591 -12.36 21.03 2.56
C SER A 591 -11.22 20.04 2.78
N PHE A 592 -11.27 18.85 2.17
CA PHE A 592 -10.21 17.84 2.29
C PHE A 592 -8.85 18.34 1.79
N TYR A 593 -8.82 19.04 0.65
CA TYR A 593 -7.58 19.63 0.14
C TYR A 593 -6.94 20.64 1.12
N GLN A 594 -7.77 21.38 1.87
CA GLN A 594 -7.30 22.33 2.87
C GLN A 594 -6.77 21.63 4.14
N SER A 595 -7.45 20.60 4.64
CA SER A 595 -7.10 19.91 5.89
C SER A 595 -5.76 19.15 5.81
N VAL A 596 -5.48 18.49 4.68
CA VAL A 596 -4.32 17.59 4.55
C VAL A 596 -2.97 18.30 4.76
N LEU A 597 -2.87 19.61 4.45
CA LEU A 597 -1.64 20.35 4.79
C LEU A 597 -1.40 20.37 6.31
N GLN A 598 -2.46 20.60 7.08
CA GLN A 598 -2.38 20.59 8.53
C GLN A 598 -2.08 19.18 9.06
N HIS A 599 -2.60 18.13 8.43
CA HIS A 599 -2.29 16.74 8.81
C HIS A 599 -0.79 16.46 8.64
N ILE A 600 -0.21 16.78 7.47
CA ILE A 600 1.23 16.65 7.19
C ILE A 600 2.04 17.42 8.24
N LEU A 601 1.75 18.70 8.44
CA LEU A 601 2.51 19.55 9.37
C LEU A 601 2.39 19.09 10.83
N VAL A 602 1.25 18.51 11.24
CA VAL A 602 1.10 17.92 12.58
C VAL A 602 1.88 16.61 12.70
N SER A 603 2.10 15.85 11.63
CA SER A 603 2.91 14.63 11.68
C SER A 603 4.41 14.91 11.80
N GLU A 604 4.89 16.06 11.34
CA GLU A 604 6.30 16.44 11.37
C GLU A 604 6.87 16.53 12.79
N GLU A 605 8.13 16.10 12.92
CA GLU A 605 8.91 16.19 14.15
C GLU A 605 10.36 16.59 13.85
N ARG A 606 10.98 17.33 14.76
CA ARG A 606 12.38 17.79 14.59
C ARG A 606 13.32 17.00 15.47
N ASP A 607 14.36 16.44 14.86
CA ASP A 607 15.43 15.78 15.61
C ASP A 607 16.30 16.83 16.33
N VAL A 608 16.38 16.72 17.65
CA VAL A 608 17.04 17.72 18.51
C VAL A 608 18.54 17.84 18.22
N LYS A 609 19.17 16.74 17.81
CA LYS A 609 20.63 16.66 17.65
C LYS A 609 21.10 17.23 16.31
N THR A 610 20.39 16.90 15.24
CA THR A 610 20.75 17.29 13.86
C THR A 610 19.99 18.53 13.38
N GLY A 611 18.82 18.81 13.98
CA GLY A 611 17.92 19.86 13.55
C GLY A 611 17.15 19.52 12.27
N LEU A 612 17.23 18.27 11.77
CA LEU A 612 16.49 17.75 10.63
C LEU A 612 15.00 17.57 10.97
N THR A 613 14.13 17.82 10.01
CA THR A 613 12.69 17.59 10.14
C THR A 613 12.35 16.21 9.58
N MET A 614 11.92 15.30 10.45
CA MET A 614 11.41 13.98 10.06
C MET A 614 9.93 14.12 9.71
N CYS A 615 9.53 13.51 8.59
CA CYS A 615 8.16 13.55 8.08
C CYS A 615 7.63 12.12 7.98
N PRO A 616 7.16 11.55 9.11
CA PRO A 616 6.63 10.18 9.14
C PRO A 616 5.38 10.05 8.25
N CYS A 617 5.06 8.83 7.84
CA CYS A 617 3.87 8.56 7.03
C CYS A 617 2.56 8.53 7.84
N GLY A 618 2.66 8.41 9.16
CA GLY A 618 1.56 8.43 10.10
C GLY A 618 1.90 9.28 11.30
N THR A 619 0.93 10.00 11.85
CA THR A 619 1.20 10.75 13.10
C THR A 619 1.50 9.79 14.25
N TYR A 620 0.71 8.72 14.36
CA TYR A 620 0.91 7.64 15.32
C TYR A 620 1.37 6.34 14.65
N ASP A 621 2.00 5.49 15.46
CA ASP A 621 2.47 4.13 15.16
C ASP A 621 3.60 4.04 14.11
N TYR A 622 3.62 4.93 13.11
CA TYR A 622 4.58 4.90 12.02
C TYR A 622 5.63 6.01 12.06
N ASN A 623 6.85 5.60 11.78
CA ASN A 623 8.00 6.47 11.54
C ASN A 623 8.15 6.70 10.03
N MET A 624 9.34 7.01 9.53
CA MET A 624 9.56 7.26 8.11
C MET A 624 9.70 5.93 7.34
N PHE A 625 8.80 5.72 6.39
CA PHE A 625 9.08 4.95 5.18
C PHE A 625 9.41 5.96 4.09
N ALA A 626 10.57 5.82 3.44
CA ALA A 626 11.05 6.85 2.53
C ALA A 626 10.09 7.07 1.35
N ASN A 627 9.59 5.99 0.73
CA ASN A 627 8.59 6.06 -0.34
C ASN A 627 7.31 6.80 0.07
N GLU A 628 6.84 6.61 1.31
CA GLU A 628 5.63 7.27 1.79
C GLU A 628 5.87 8.74 2.18
N THR A 629 7.04 9.07 2.72
CA THR A 629 7.48 10.45 2.85
C THR A 629 7.56 11.12 1.48
N ASP A 630 8.10 10.42 0.48
CA ASP A 630 8.24 10.90 -0.89
C ASP A 630 6.88 11.24 -1.52
N VAL A 631 5.82 10.46 -1.27
CA VAL A 631 4.45 10.79 -1.73
C VAL A 631 3.98 12.14 -1.17
N GLN A 632 4.23 12.42 0.12
CA GLN A 632 3.89 13.71 0.73
C GLN A 632 4.71 14.86 0.11
N VAL A 633 6.01 14.65 -0.08
CA VAL A 633 6.94 15.63 -0.68
C VAL A 633 6.47 16.00 -2.09
N ARG A 634 6.06 15.02 -2.90
CA ARG A 634 5.53 15.26 -4.25
C ARG A 634 4.28 16.14 -4.23
N LEU A 635 3.33 15.88 -3.33
CA LEU A 635 2.16 16.76 -3.16
C LEU A 635 2.59 18.19 -2.78
N LEU A 636 3.48 18.34 -1.81
CA LEU A 636 3.98 19.65 -1.38
C LEU A 636 4.62 20.42 -2.53
N ASP A 637 5.44 19.76 -3.36
CA ASP A 637 6.03 20.35 -4.55
C ASP A 637 4.99 20.73 -5.60
N MET A 638 3.99 19.88 -5.88
CA MET A 638 2.88 20.20 -6.80
C MET A 638 2.05 21.40 -6.31
N ARG A 639 1.97 21.60 -4.99
CA ARG A 639 1.36 22.77 -4.36
C ARG A 639 2.26 24.02 -4.38
N GLY A 640 3.51 23.91 -4.81
CA GLY A 640 4.47 25.02 -4.77
C GLY A 640 5.07 25.29 -3.38
N LEU A 641 4.89 24.36 -2.43
CA LEU A 641 5.45 24.42 -1.07
C LEU A 641 6.86 23.81 -1.04
N HIS A 642 7.72 24.22 -1.97
CA HIS A 642 9.03 23.60 -2.23
C HIS A 642 9.95 23.57 -1.01
N GLU A 643 9.91 24.59 -0.15
CA GLU A 643 10.71 24.62 1.07
C GLU A 643 10.26 23.56 2.09
N GLU A 644 8.96 23.32 2.21
CA GLU A 644 8.42 22.26 3.09
C GLU A 644 8.72 20.89 2.50
N ALA A 645 8.58 20.73 1.17
CA ALA A 645 8.97 19.53 0.45
C ALA A 645 10.44 19.18 0.72
N TRP A 646 11.35 20.16 0.61
CA TRP A 646 12.77 19.95 0.88
C TRP A 646 13.05 19.61 2.35
N LYS A 647 12.38 20.24 3.31
CA LYS A 647 12.55 19.90 4.73
C LYS A 647 12.29 18.42 5.00
N CYS A 648 11.25 17.85 4.40
CA CYS A 648 10.90 16.43 4.54
C CYS A 648 11.84 15.49 3.77
N LEU A 649 12.35 15.92 2.61
CA LEU A 649 13.22 15.10 1.76
C LEU A 649 14.67 15.08 2.26
N ARG A 650 15.11 16.17 2.89
CA ARG A 650 16.50 16.40 3.31
C ARG A 650 17.07 15.30 4.23
N PRO A 651 16.36 14.75 5.24
CA PRO A 651 16.89 13.68 6.08
C PRO A 651 17.32 12.45 5.27
N LEU A 652 16.50 12.03 4.28
CA LEU A 652 16.79 10.90 3.39
C LEU A 652 18.11 11.10 2.63
N VAL A 653 18.38 12.35 2.23
CA VAL A 653 19.60 12.72 1.50
C VAL A 653 20.81 12.79 2.43
N GLU A 654 20.68 13.48 3.57
CA GLU A 654 21.82 13.71 4.48
C GLU A 654 22.28 12.43 5.17
N LEU A 655 21.33 11.54 5.51
CA LEU A 655 21.55 10.25 6.17
C LEU A 655 21.67 9.06 5.20
N GLN A 656 21.90 9.32 3.91
CA GLN A 656 22.15 8.27 2.89
C GLN A 656 23.12 7.18 3.40
N GLY A 657 22.69 5.91 3.30
CA GLY A 657 23.46 4.75 3.76
C GLY A 657 23.53 4.54 5.28
N SER A 658 22.74 5.27 6.09
CA SER A 658 22.79 5.13 7.56
C SER A 658 22.19 3.82 8.09
N LYS A 659 21.36 3.15 7.30
CA LYS A 659 20.77 1.84 7.58
C LYS A 659 20.72 1.04 6.27
N PRO A 660 21.19 -0.22 6.27
CA PRO A 660 21.24 -1.05 5.07
C PRO A 660 19.86 -1.66 4.75
N PHE A 661 19.60 -1.91 3.46
CA PHE A 661 18.51 -2.75 3.04
C PHE A 661 18.65 -4.19 3.54
N PRO A 662 17.53 -4.84 3.89
CA PRO A 662 17.49 -6.28 4.00
C PRO A 662 17.49 -6.93 2.61
N GLY A 663 18.39 -7.88 2.40
CA GLY A 663 18.50 -8.61 1.15
C GLY A 663 19.92 -9.07 0.86
N ARG A 664 20.14 -9.44 -0.40
CA ARG A 664 21.41 -9.97 -0.90
C ARG A 664 22.26 -8.91 -1.62
N PHE A 665 22.17 -7.65 -1.18
CA PHE A 665 22.96 -6.53 -1.70
C PHE A 665 24.41 -6.60 -1.23
N LYS A 666 25.36 -6.20 -2.08
CA LYS A 666 26.80 -6.23 -1.75
C LYS A 666 27.26 -4.97 -1.04
N ASP A 667 26.84 -3.81 -1.54
CA ASP A 667 27.05 -2.50 -0.92
C ASP A 667 25.69 -1.94 -0.49
N THR A 668 25.67 -1.16 0.58
CA THR A 668 24.47 -0.49 1.11
C THR A 668 24.71 0.98 1.43
N SER A 669 25.92 1.48 1.15
CA SER A 669 26.39 2.81 1.57
C SER A 669 25.79 3.97 0.77
N ALA A 670 25.17 3.69 -0.38
CA ALA A 670 24.58 4.68 -1.28
C ALA A 670 23.04 4.66 -1.29
N GLU A 671 22.42 3.81 -0.45
CA GLU A 671 20.98 3.62 -0.41
C GLU A 671 20.27 4.84 0.19
N PHE A 672 19.11 5.17 -0.39
CA PHE A 672 18.16 6.11 0.18
C PHE A 672 17.09 5.29 0.87
N HIS A 673 17.32 5.03 2.15
CA HIS A 673 16.51 4.14 2.96
C HIS A 673 16.59 4.53 4.42
N GLY A 674 17.82 4.55 4.96
CA GLY A 674 18.06 4.86 6.35
C GLY A 674 17.82 6.31 6.71
N VAL A 675 17.10 6.52 7.81
CA VAL A 675 16.95 7.78 8.53
C VAL A 675 17.45 7.59 9.96
N LYS A 676 18.70 7.11 10.06
CA LYS A 676 19.32 6.75 11.33
C LYS A 676 20.40 7.76 11.69
N VAL A 677 20.14 8.55 12.73
CA VAL A 677 21.07 9.58 13.23
C VAL A 677 22.16 8.93 14.08
N ASP A 678 21.79 8.02 14.97
CA ASP A 678 22.71 7.24 15.80
C ASP A 678 22.06 5.95 16.34
N ALA A 679 22.65 5.34 17.37
CA ALA A 679 22.16 4.09 17.95
C ALA A 679 20.84 4.24 18.73
N ASP A 680 20.57 5.43 19.28
CA ASP A 680 19.39 5.73 20.08
C ASP A 680 18.29 6.42 19.23
N HIS A 681 18.64 6.96 18.06
CA HIS A 681 17.73 7.69 17.16
C HIS A 681 17.73 7.07 15.75
N ASP A 682 16.82 6.12 15.53
CA ASP A 682 16.54 5.50 14.23
C ASP A 682 15.07 5.76 13.85
N TYR A 683 14.86 6.61 12.85
CA TYR A 683 13.55 6.98 12.33
C TYR A 683 13.13 6.11 11.14
N THR A 684 13.90 5.09 10.79
CA THR A 684 13.58 4.18 9.69
C THR A 684 12.62 3.10 10.18
N HIS A 685 11.40 3.05 9.62
CA HIS A 685 10.35 2.17 10.16
C HIS A 685 10.54 0.68 9.79
N SER A 686 10.65 0.33 8.50
CA SER A 686 10.85 -1.06 8.03
C SER A 686 11.75 -1.13 6.78
N GLY A 687 12.07 -2.34 6.34
CA GLY A 687 13.05 -2.72 5.31
C GLY A 687 12.62 -2.57 3.84
N TYR A 688 11.84 -1.55 3.48
CA TYR A 688 11.25 -1.47 2.13
C TYR A 688 12.32 -1.17 1.06
N ASN A 689 12.63 -2.12 0.18
CA ASN A 689 13.65 -1.92 -0.85
C ASN A 689 13.22 -0.96 -1.97
N LEU A 690 11.92 -0.75 -2.13
CA LEU A 690 11.35 0.22 -3.06
C LEU A 690 11.69 1.69 -2.72
N ASN A 691 12.10 1.98 -1.48
CA ASN A 691 12.52 3.31 -1.01
C ASN A 691 13.53 3.99 -1.94
N HIS A 692 14.55 3.26 -2.39
CA HIS A 692 15.69 3.87 -3.09
C HIS A 692 15.28 4.49 -4.43
N GLY A 693 14.46 3.78 -5.20
CA GLY A 693 13.93 4.24 -6.47
C GLY A 693 12.96 5.42 -6.31
N TRP A 694 12.09 5.34 -5.30
CA TRP A 694 11.17 6.42 -4.94
C TRP A 694 11.90 7.72 -4.62
N THR A 695 12.89 7.68 -3.72
CA THR A 695 13.59 8.90 -3.31
C THR A 695 14.42 9.50 -4.45
N LEU A 696 15.03 8.68 -5.30
CA LEU A 696 15.71 9.17 -6.51
C LEU A 696 14.75 9.89 -7.46
N TRP A 697 13.55 9.33 -7.66
CA TRP A 697 12.52 9.94 -8.50
C TRP A 697 12.04 11.27 -7.90
N THR A 698 11.74 11.30 -6.61
CA THR A 698 11.25 12.52 -5.92
C THR A 698 12.30 13.63 -5.90
N LEU A 699 13.59 13.31 -5.71
CA LEU A 699 14.68 14.30 -5.84
C LEU A 699 14.74 14.92 -7.24
N ALA A 700 14.54 14.11 -8.28
CA ALA A 700 14.50 14.59 -9.64
C ALA A 700 13.26 15.47 -9.89
N GLU A 701 12.07 15.06 -9.43
CA GLU A 701 10.85 15.87 -9.56
C GLU A 701 10.95 17.19 -8.79
N HIS A 702 11.54 17.20 -7.59
CA HIS A 702 11.80 18.43 -6.84
C HIS A 702 12.61 19.43 -7.68
N TYR A 703 13.65 18.95 -8.38
CA TYR A 703 14.39 19.79 -9.33
C TYR A 703 13.51 20.24 -10.51
N LEU A 704 12.68 19.37 -11.09
CA LEU A 704 11.83 19.74 -12.22
C LEU A 704 10.80 20.83 -11.84
N PHE A 705 10.25 20.75 -10.62
CA PHE A 705 9.32 21.75 -10.10
C PHE A 705 10.00 23.08 -9.76
N THR A 706 11.20 23.05 -9.17
CA THR A 706 11.90 24.27 -8.72
C THR A 706 12.76 24.92 -9.81
N ARG A 707 13.44 24.09 -10.62
CA ARG A 707 14.57 24.44 -11.48
C ARG A 707 15.70 25.15 -10.73
N ASP A 708 15.93 24.76 -9.46
CA ASP A 708 17.02 25.29 -8.66
C ASP A 708 18.34 24.55 -8.95
N ASP A 709 19.13 25.11 -9.85
CA ASP A 709 20.46 24.60 -10.21
C ASP A 709 21.46 24.62 -9.05
N SER A 710 21.31 25.54 -8.10
CA SER A 710 22.20 25.63 -6.93
C SER A 710 21.93 24.48 -5.97
N TRP A 711 20.65 24.22 -5.70
CA TRP A 711 20.22 23.07 -4.92
C TRP A 711 20.67 21.76 -5.56
N LEU A 712 20.38 21.56 -6.85
CA LEU A 712 20.74 20.33 -7.56
C LEU A 712 22.26 20.12 -7.52
N ARG A 713 23.08 21.16 -7.75
CA ARG A 713 24.53 21.07 -7.65
C ARG A 713 25.01 20.59 -6.28
N GLY A 714 24.32 20.98 -5.21
CA GLY A 714 24.63 20.56 -3.84
C GLY A 714 24.37 19.08 -3.57
N ILE A 715 23.31 18.51 -4.14
CA ILE A 715 22.89 17.12 -3.87
C ILE A 715 23.29 16.12 -4.97
N MET A 716 23.60 16.59 -6.18
CA MET A 716 23.92 15.77 -7.36
C MET A 716 24.96 14.67 -7.10
N PRO A 717 26.03 14.89 -6.30
CA PRO A 717 26.97 13.80 -5.96
C PRO A 717 26.29 12.61 -5.26
N ARG A 718 25.32 12.86 -4.37
CA ARG A 718 24.59 11.80 -3.66
C ARG A 718 23.62 11.07 -4.58
N MET A 719 22.92 11.81 -5.46
CA MET A 719 22.06 11.23 -6.50
C MET A 719 22.86 10.35 -7.47
N THR A 720 24.04 10.80 -7.91
CA THR A 720 24.89 10.06 -8.84
C THR A 720 25.41 8.77 -8.22
N ARG A 721 25.81 8.80 -6.93
CA ARG A 721 26.20 7.57 -6.21
C ARG A 721 25.04 6.58 -6.10
N ALA A 722 23.85 7.06 -5.75
CA ALA A 722 22.64 6.25 -5.68
C ALA A 722 22.30 5.61 -7.04
N ALA A 723 22.31 6.39 -8.12
CA ALA A 723 22.09 5.87 -9.47
C ALA A 723 23.12 4.79 -9.87
N ASN A 724 24.40 5.00 -9.54
CA ASN A 724 25.46 4.02 -9.81
C ASN A 724 25.33 2.75 -8.96
N TRP A 725 24.84 2.85 -7.73
CA TRP A 725 24.55 1.69 -6.90
C TRP A 725 23.55 0.74 -7.57
N ILE A 726 22.47 1.27 -8.16
CA ILE A 726 21.50 0.45 -8.93
C ILE A 726 22.22 -0.29 -10.07
N ILE A 727 23.06 0.41 -10.83
CA ILE A 727 23.79 -0.16 -11.97
C ILE A 727 24.75 -1.26 -11.49
N ASP A 728 25.49 -1.01 -10.42
CA ASP A 728 26.52 -1.92 -9.92
C ASP A 728 25.92 -3.19 -9.28
N GLU A 729 24.84 -3.06 -8.49
CA GLU A 729 24.18 -4.21 -7.85
C GLU A 729 23.51 -5.16 -8.87
N ARG A 730 22.96 -4.62 -9.97
CA ARG A 730 22.37 -5.44 -11.05
C ARG A 730 23.37 -6.40 -11.70
N HIS A 731 24.67 -6.09 -11.70
CA HIS A 731 25.68 -7.01 -12.24
C HIS A 731 25.69 -8.38 -11.54
N VAL A 732 25.14 -8.49 -10.32
CA VAL A 732 24.99 -9.77 -9.62
C VAL A 732 24.10 -10.74 -10.38
N THR A 733 23.00 -10.27 -10.94
CA THR A 733 21.98 -11.11 -11.60
C THR A 733 22.19 -11.24 -13.11
N MET A 734 23.12 -10.49 -13.70
CA MET A 734 23.46 -10.57 -15.14
C MET A 734 24.24 -11.86 -15.50
N GLN A 735 23.73 -13.01 -15.05
CA GLN A 735 24.27 -14.34 -15.28
C GLN A 735 23.58 -15.00 -16.48
N ARG A 736 24.31 -15.87 -17.18
CA ARG A 736 23.78 -16.62 -18.31
C ARG A 736 23.87 -18.11 -18.05
N GLU A 737 22.87 -18.82 -18.52
CA GLU A 737 22.86 -20.28 -18.57
C GLU A 737 23.86 -20.79 -19.63
N PRO A 738 24.24 -22.09 -19.60
CA PRO A 738 25.20 -22.66 -20.54
C PRO A 738 24.83 -22.53 -22.02
N ASP A 739 23.54 -22.39 -22.34
CA ASP A 739 23.03 -22.18 -23.70
C ASP A 739 23.06 -20.69 -24.14
N GLY A 740 23.52 -19.80 -23.26
CA GLY A 740 23.66 -18.37 -23.49
C GLY A 740 22.41 -17.54 -23.15
N THR A 741 21.30 -18.19 -22.78
CA THR A 741 20.10 -17.49 -22.29
C THR A 741 20.38 -16.82 -20.94
N GLY A 742 19.72 -15.70 -20.65
CA GLY A 742 19.80 -15.08 -19.33
C GLY A 742 19.02 -15.92 -18.31
N VAL A 743 19.49 -15.96 -17.07
CA VAL A 743 18.67 -16.48 -15.96
C VAL A 743 17.34 -15.71 -15.85
N PRO A 744 16.27 -16.26 -15.25
CA PRO A 744 14.99 -15.57 -15.17
C PRO A 744 15.06 -14.16 -14.58
N GLU A 745 15.94 -13.94 -13.60
CA GLU A 745 16.19 -12.66 -12.94
C GLU A 745 17.23 -11.75 -13.64
N TYR A 746 17.64 -12.05 -14.88
CA TYR A 746 18.73 -11.34 -15.56
C TYR A 746 18.52 -9.82 -15.58
N GLY A 747 19.49 -9.08 -15.01
CA GLY A 747 19.48 -7.62 -15.00
C GLY A 747 18.57 -6.99 -13.94
N LEU A 748 17.89 -7.77 -13.11
CA LEU A 748 17.16 -7.31 -11.93
C LEU A 748 18.11 -7.01 -10.75
N LEU A 749 17.66 -6.24 -9.76
CA LEU A 749 18.35 -6.09 -8.48
C LEU A 749 18.43 -7.42 -7.73
N PRO A 750 19.44 -7.62 -6.86
CA PRO A 750 19.50 -8.78 -5.98
C PRO A 750 18.22 -8.99 -5.16
N ALA A 751 17.94 -10.24 -4.80
CA ALA A 751 16.78 -10.58 -4.00
C ALA A 751 16.78 -9.87 -2.64
N GLY A 752 15.64 -9.31 -2.27
CA GLY A 752 15.43 -8.64 -0.99
C GLY A 752 13.94 -8.44 -0.73
N GLU A 753 13.61 -7.72 0.33
CA GLU A 753 12.22 -7.49 0.74
C GLU A 753 11.46 -6.64 -0.28
N LEU A 754 10.15 -6.88 -0.40
CA LEU A 754 9.26 -6.05 -1.21
C LEU A 754 8.93 -4.77 -0.44
N GLU A 755 8.20 -4.96 0.66
CA GLU A 755 7.62 -3.95 1.52
C GLU A 755 7.34 -4.60 2.89
N ASP A 756 6.07 -4.67 3.33
CA ASP A 756 5.62 -5.41 4.52
C ASP A 756 5.85 -6.92 4.41
N ASN A 757 6.10 -7.42 3.20
CA ASN A 757 6.54 -8.78 2.96
C ASN A 757 8.07 -8.88 3.05
N GLU A 758 8.53 -9.41 4.18
CA GLU A 758 9.95 -9.61 4.52
C GLU A 758 10.62 -10.77 3.76
N ASP A 759 9.91 -11.38 2.80
CA ASP A 759 10.43 -12.44 1.94
C ASP A 759 11.43 -11.86 0.94
N TRP A 760 12.65 -12.39 0.92
CA TRP A 760 13.67 -12.02 -0.06
C TRP A 760 13.38 -12.69 -1.39
N GLU A 761 13.01 -11.90 -2.40
CA GLU A 761 12.70 -12.36 -3.75
C GLU A 761 13.07 -11.30 -4.80
N TYR A 762 12.98 -11.65 -6.09
CA TYR A 762 13.21 -10.72 -7.20
C TYR A 762 11.93 -10.01 -7.64
N TRP A 763 11.50 -9.04 -6.85
CA TRP A 763 10.23 -8.32 -7.05
C TRP A 763 10.25 -7.38 -8.26
N PHE A 764 9.24 -7.46 -9.11
CA PHE A 764 9.12 -6.55 -10.26
C PHE A 764 8.85 -5.10 -9.83
N ALA A 765 8.07 -4.89 -8.77
CA ALA A 765 7.80 -3.54 -8.25
C ALA A 765 9.08 -2.83 -7.77
N VAL A 766 9.93 -3.51 -7.00
CA VAL A 766 11.23 -2.96 -6.53
C VAL A 766 12.10 -2.53 -7.72
N ASN A 767 12.18 -3.38 -8.75
CA ASN A 767 12.93 -3.09 -9.96
C ASN A 767 12.31 -1.95 -10.80
N GLY A 768 10.98 -1.92 -10.91
CA GLY A 768 10.24 -0.86 -11.58
C GLY A 768 10.53 0.51 -10.97
N TYR A 769 10.42 0.63 -9.64
CA TYR A 769 10.70 1.89 -8.96
C TYR A 769 12.18 2.28 -9.04
N ALA A 770 13.11 1.32 -8.96
CA ALA A 770 14.53 1.58 -9.16
C ALA A 770 14.82 2.12 -10.57
N TYR A 771 14.22 1.53 -11.61
CA TYR A 771 14.27 2.07 -12.98
C TYR A 771 13.68 3.48 -13.09
N ARG A 772 12.49 3.71 -12.50
CA ARG A 772 11.82 5.01 -12.51
C ARG A 772 12.71 6.09 -11.91
N GLY A 773 13.31 5.81 -10.76
CA GLY A 773 14.28 6.67 -10.07
C GLY A 773 15.53 6.93 -10.89
N LEU A 774 16.14 5.89 -11.48
CA LEU A 774 17.33 6.02 -12.33
C LEU A 774 17.06 6.89 -13.56
N ARG A 775 15.92 6.68 -14.24
CA ARG A 775 15.50 7.47 -15.41
C ARG A 775 15.30 8.94 -15.04
N ALA A 776 14.60 9.22 -13.94
CA ALA A 776 14.33 10.57 -13.49
C ALA A 776 15.62 11.30 -13.04
N ALA A 777 16.50 10.60 -12.32
CA ALA A 777 17.80 11.13 -11.94
C ALA A 777 18.66 11.47 -13.17
N ALA A 778 18.65 10.63 -14.20
CA ALA A 778 19.35 10.91 -15.46
C ALA A 778 18.85 12.22 -16.11
N GLU A 779 17.54 12.46 -16.09
CA GLU A 779 16.95 13.70 -16.61
C GLU A 779 17.38 14.93 -15.80
N ALA A 780 17.26 14.89 -14.46
CA ALA A 780 17.67 16.01 -13.61
C ALA A 780 19.18 16.31 -13.73
N ILE A 781 20.03 15.28 -13.65
CA ILE A 781 21.50 15.41 -13.75
C ILE A 781 21.92 15.99 -15.10
N SER A 782 21.21 15.65 -16.20
CA SER A 782 21.49 16.18 -17.54
C SER A 782 21.45 17.70 -17.62
N ALA A 783 20.74 18.38 -16.71
CA ALA A 783 20.67 19.83 -16.67
C ALA A 783 22.00 20.49 -16.26
N LEU A 784 22.82 19.81 -15.44
CA LEU A 784 24.12 20.33 -14.98
C LEU A 784 25.32 19.56 -15.56
N ASP A 785 25.16 18.28 -15.88
CA ASP A 785 26.15 17.42 -16.53
C ASP A 785 25.50 16.55 -17.59
N SER A 786 25.44 17.07 -18.82
CA SER A 786 24.85 16.37 -19.97
C SER A 786 25.54 15.04 -20.31
N ARG A 787 26.84 14.89 -19.98
CA ARG A 787 27.58 13.67 -20.33
C ARG A 787 27.21 12.54 -19.38
N GLU A 788 27.18 12.83 -18.09
CA GLU A 788 26.77 11.84 -17.08
C GLU A 788 25.29 11.53 -17.20
N GLY A 789 24.46 12.55 -17.45
CA GLY A 789 23.03 12.37 -17.73
C GLY A 789 22.75 11.41 -18.90
N GLU A 790 23.45 11.57 -20.03
CA GLU A 790 23.29 10.66 -21.18
C GLU A 790 23.77 9.23 -20.87
N ARG A 791 24.85 9.06 -20.08
CA ARG A 791 25.30 7.73 -19.64
C ARG A 791 24.22 7.05 -18.79
N LEU A 792 23.71 7.73 -17.77
CA LEU A 792 22.66 7.20 -16.89
C LEU A 792 21.36 6.91 -17.64
N LYS A 793 21.03 7.73 -18.65
CA LYS A 793 19.87 7.50 -19.52
C LYS A 793 20.01 6.20 -20.32
N GLN A 794 21.20 5.92 -20.87
CA GLN A 794 21.44 4.66 -21.59
C GLN A 794 21.35 3.46 -20.64
N GLU A 795 21.83 3.58 -19.40
CA GLU A 795 21.68 2.54 -18.38
C GLU A 795 20.21 2.31 -18.00
N ALA A 796 19.42 3.38 -17.87
CA ALA A 796 17.99 3.29 -17.61
C ALA A 796 17.22 2.58 -18.74
N VAL A 797 17.58 2.84 -20.01
CA VAL A 797 17.01 2.14 -21.17
C VAL A 797 17.32 0.64 -21.09
N THR A 798 18.59 0.27 -20.88
CA THR A 798 19.00 -1.13 -20.73
C THR A 798 18.25 -1.80 -19.57
N TYR A 799 18.10 -1.11 -18.43
CA TYR A 799 17.40 -1.65 -17.27
C TYR A 799 15.91 -1.86 -17.55
N ARG A 800 15.25 -0.90 -18.21
CA ARG A 800 13.85 -1.08 -18.65
C ARG A 800 13.69 -2.33 -19.50
N ASP A 801 14.59 -2.53 -20.47
CA ASP A 801 14.54 -3.68 -21.37
C ASP A 801 14.77 -5.01 -20.64
N ASP A 802 15.71 -5.06 -19.69
CA ASP A 802 15.94 -6.24 -18.84
C ASP A 802 14.68 -6.59 -18.02
N ILE A 803 14.06 -5.60 -17.37
CA ILE A 803 12.82 -5.81 -16.58
C ILE A 803 11.70 -6.30 -17.49
N ARG A 804 11.52 -5.71 -18.66
CA ARG A 804 10.51 -6.14 -19.64
C ARG A 804 10.72 -7.58 -20.06
N HIS A 805 11.95 -7.97 -20.37
CA HIS A 805 12.26 -9.35 -20.74
C HIS A 805 11.95 -10.34 -19.61
N ALA A 806 12.35 -10.02 -18.38
CA ALA A 806 12.04 -10.86 -17.21
C ALA A 806 10.53 -10.97 -16.96
N ALA A 807 9.78 -9.87 -17.03
CA ALA A 807 8.33 -9.85 -16.84
C ALA A 807 7.58 -10.62 -17.94
N LEU A 808 7.97 -10.45 -19.20
CA LEU A 808 7.36 -11.19 -20.33
C LEU A 808 7.73 -12.68 -20.31
N HIS A 809 8.91 -13.02 -19.79
CA HIS A 809 9.26 -14.42 -19.55
C HIS A 809 8.37 -15.02 -18.44
N ALA A 810 8.20 -14.33 -17.32
CA ALA A 810 7.30 -14.76 -16.25
C ALA A 810 5.84 -14.90 -16.73
N MET A 811 5.36 -13.97 -17.55
CA MET A 811 4.04 -14.07 -18.21
C MET A 811 3.91 -15.30 -19.11
N ALA A 812 4.98 -15.68 -19.82
CA ALA A 812 4.97 -16.83 -20.73
C ALA A 812 4.84 -18.17 -20.00
N ILE A 813 5.26 -18.24 -18.74
CA ILE A 813 5.21 -19.45 -17.91
C ILE A 813 4.07 -19.43 -16.88
N ALA A 814 3.45 -18.27 -16.64
CA ALA A 814 2.24 -18.13 -15.84
C ALA A 814 0.97 -18.45 -16.68
N PRO A 815 -0.04 -19.12 -16.09
CA PRO A 815 -1.29 -19.41 -16.77
C PRO A 815 -2.12 -18.14 -16.99
N VAL A 816 -2.76 -18.05 -18.16
CA VAL A 816 -3.81 -17.06 -18.42
C VAL A 816 -4.93 -17.16 -17.39
N VAL A 817 -5.59 -16.03 -17.13
CA VAL A 817 -6.67 -15.92 -16.15
C VAL A 817 -8.01 -15.62 -16.82
N PRO A 818 -9.13 -16.15 -16.29
CA PRO A 818 -10.45 -15.95 -16.88
C PRO A 818 -10.96 -14.53 -16.63
N LEU A 819 -11.80 -14.04 -17.53
CA LEU A 819 -12.60 -12.82 -17.40
C LEU A 819 -14.09 -13.15 -17.25
N ARG A 820 -14.87 -12.19 -16.77
CA ARG A 820 -16.34 -12.30 -16.57
C ARG A 820 -17.10 -12.38 -17.89
N ASP A 821 -16.51 -11.93 -18.98
CA ASP A 821 -17.04 -12.07 -20.34
C ASP A 821 -16.84 -13.50 -20.92
N GLY A 822 -16.24 -14.42 -20.16
CA GLY A 822 -16.00 -15.81 -20.58
C GLY A 822 -14.75 -16.01 -21.42
N THR A 823 -13.92 -14.98 -21.60
CA THR A 823 -12.60 -15.08 -22.26
C THR A 823 -11.46 -15.08 -21.25
N PHE A 824 -10.21 -15.07 -21.71
CA PHE A 824 -9.00 -15.14 -20.89
C PHE A 824 -7.95 -14.14 -21.34
N VAL A 825 -7.10 -13.71 -20.41
CA VAL A 825 -5.98 -12.80 -20.65
C VAL A 825 -4.67 -13.33 -20.05
N PRO A 826 -3.51 -13.08 -20.67
CA PRO A 826 -2.21 -13.30 -20.04
C PRO A 826 -2.04 -12.49 -18.76
N THR A 827 -1.27 -13.01 -17.80
CA THR A 827 -1.00 -12.35 -16.50
C THR A 827 0.49 -12.34 -16.22
N ILE A 828 0.98 -11.26 -15.60
CA ILE A 828 2.36 -11.16 -15.10
C ILE A 828 2.31 -11.38 -13.59
N PRO A 829 3.00 -12.39 -13.04
CA PRO A 829 3.12 -12.55 -11.59
C PRO A 829 3.97 -11.43 -10.98
N SER A 830 3.96 -11.26 -9.66
CA SER A 830 4.63 -10.16 -8.95
C SER A 830 6.18 -10.23 -8.93
N ARG A 831 6.74 -11.39 -9.25
CA ARG A 831 8.18 -11.67 -9.27
C ARG A 831 8.52 -12.74 -10.31
N THR A 832 9.80 -12.85 -10.64
CA THR A 832 10.29 -13.88 -11.56
C THR A 832 10.13 -15.30 -11.00
N SER A 833 10.12 -16.29 -11.89
CA SER A 833 10.09 -17.74 -11.59
C SER A 833 8.78 -18.28 -10.99
N LEU A 834 7.79 -17.43 -10.75
CA LEU A 834 6.43 -17.87 -10.41
C LEU A 834 5.68 -18.39 -11.65
N HIS A 835 4.91 -19.46 -11.46
CA HIS A 835 4.07 -20.05 -12.51
C HIS A 835 2.58 -19.77 -12.25
N GLY A 836 2.26 -18.61 -11.66
CA GLY A 836 0.91 -18.26 -11.21
C GLY A 836 0.92 -17.06 -10.25
N ARG A 837 -0.23 -16.79 -9.63
CA ARG A 837 -0.36 -15.72 -8.63
C ARG A 837 0.44 -16.05 -7.37
N ASP A 838 0.96 -15.01 -6.73
CA ASP A 838 1.56 -15.14 -5.41
C ASP A 838 0.46 -15.10 -4.33
N LEU A 839 0.85 -15.12 -3.05
CA LEU A 839 -0.07 -15.05 -1.92
C LEU A 839 -0.47 -13.60 -1.59
N GLY A 840 -1.78 -13.36 -1.57
CA GLY A 840 -2.37 -12.18 -0.94
C GLY A 840 -2.40 -10.91 -1.79
N TRP A 841 -3.26 -9.97 -1.41
CA TRP A 841 -3.47 -8.70 -2.10
C TRP A 841 -2.23 -7.80 -2.15
N ILE A 842 -1.33 -7.81 -1.17
CA ILE A 842 -0.12 -6.96 -1.18
C ILE A 842 0.77 -7.30 -2.38
N ARG A 843 1.04 -8.60 -2.58
CA ARG A 843 1.91 -9.07 -3.68
C ARG A 843 1.23 -8.96 -5.04
N ASN A 844 -0.08 -9.21 -5.13
CA ASN A 844 -0.78 -9.29 -6.41
C ASN A 844 -1.50 -8.01 -6.84
N VAL A 845 -1.92 -7.16 -5.91
CA VAL A 845 -2.68 -5.92 -6.18
C VAL A 845 -1.79 -4.72 -5.94
N LEU A 846 -1.33 -4.52 -4.70
CA LEU A 846 -0.58 -3.33 -4.30
C LEU A 846 0.74 -3.20 -5.07
N TYR A 847 1.50 -4.29 -5.15
CA TYR A 847 2.77 -4.38 -5.86
C TYR A 847 2.78 -5.49 -6.94
N GLY A 848 1.62 -5.72 -7.54
CA GLY A 848 1.47 -6.64 -8.67
C GLY A 848 1.96 -6.06 -10.00
N ALA A 849 1.47 -6.63 -11.10
CA ALA A 849 1.88 -6.26 -12.46
C ALA A 849 1.64 -4.78 -12.80
N HIS A 850 0.66 -4.12 -12.17
CA HIS A 850 0.38 -2.70 -12.41
C HIS A 850 1.55 -1.80 -12.04
N ALA A 851 2.39 -2.18 -11.06
CA ALA A 851 3.57 -1.40 -10.68
C ALA A 851 4.55 -1.21 -11.86
N LEU A 852 4.60 -2.16 -12.82
CA LEU A 852 5.41 -2.04 -14.03
C LEU A 852 4.86 -0.97 -14.99
N VAL A 853 3.55 -0.77 -15.00
CA VAL A 853 2.89 0.30 -15.78
C VAL A 853 3.14 1.64 -15.10
N ASP A 854 2.88 1.74 -13.79
CA ASP A 854 3.09 2.97 -13.02
C ASP A 854 4.55 3.46 -13.11
N CYS A 855 5.51 2.55 -13.13
CA CYS A 855 6.92 2.90 -13.27
C CYS A 855 7.35 3.24 -14.71
N GLY A 856 6.49 3.07 -15.71
CA GLY A 856 6.81 3.29 -17.14
C GLY A 856 7.71 2.20 -17.74
N VAL A 857 7.68 0.99 -17.18
CA VAL A 857 8.31 -0.20 -17.78
C VAL A 857 7.46 -0.67 -18.96
N PHE A 858 6.14 -0.68 -18.81
CA PHE A 858 5.16 -0.78 -19.90
C PHE A 858 4.39 0.53 -20.03
N ASP A 859 4.10 0.94 -21.26
CA ASP A 859 3.34 2.17 -21.51
C ASP A 859 1.83 1.89 -21.33
N ALA A 860 1.07 2.93 -20.98
CA ALA A 860 -0.34 2.80 -20.64
C ALA A 860 -1.18 2.19 -21.78
N ASP A 861 -0.83 2.46 -23.04
CA ASP A 861 -1.56 1.98 -24.24
C ASP A 861 -1.11 0.60 -24.74
N GLU A 862 -0.11 -0.03 -24.10
CA GLU A 862 0.34 -1.36 -24.52
C GLU A 862 -0.73 -2.44 -24.28
N LEU A 863 -0.68 -3.50 -25.08
CA LEU A 863 -1.60 -4.63 -24.95
C LEU A 863 -1.43 -5.35 -23.62
N VAL A 864 -0.19 -5.47 -23.12
CA VAL A 864 0.09 -6.04 -21.80
C VAL A 864 -0.55 -5.25 -20.66
N THR A 865 -0.55 -3.92 -20.75
CA THR A 865 -1.25 -3.06 -19.80
C THR A 865 -2.76 -3.28 -19.85
N THR A 866 -3.32 -3.49 -21.04
CA THR A 866 -4.74 -3.82 -21.19
C THR A 866 -5.08 -5.12 -20.46
N TRP A 867 -4.27 -6.17 -20.63
CA TRP A 867 -4.46 -7.44 -19.90
C TRP A 867 -4.32 -7.28 -18.39
N THR A 868 -3.35 -6.48 -17.92
CA THR A 868 -3.19 -6.17 -16.50
C THR A 868 -4.44 -5.49 -15.94
N LEU A 869 -4.96 -4.45 -16.57
CA LEU A 869 -6.15 -3.74 -16.09
C LEU A 869 -7.40 -4.65 -16.11
N GLU A 870 -7.55 -5.48 -17.14
CA GLU A 870 -8.64 -6.46 -17.23
C GLU A 870 -8.58 -7.49 -16.07
N ASP A 871 -7.39 -8.02 -15.75
CA ASP A 871 -7.20 -8.94 -14.61
C ASP A 871 -7.46 -8.26 -13.25
N TYR A 872 -6.98 -7.02 -13.09
CA TYR A 872 -7.22 -6.25 -11.86
C TYR A 872 -8.72 -6.06 -11.59
N GLU A 873 -9.47 -5.60 -12.59
CA GLU A 873 -10.90 -5.32 -12.44
C GLU A 873 -11.75 -6.59 -12.28
N ASP A 874 -11.57 -7.59 -13.13
CA ASP A 874 -12.45 -8.77 -13.13
C ASP A 874 -12.13 -9.76 -12.02
N ASN A 875 -10.85 -9.85 -11.62
CA ASN A 875 -10.38 -10.87 -10.70
C ASN A 875 -9.79 -10.29 -9.41
N LEU A 876 -8.73 -9.49 -9.47
CA LEU A 876 -7.92 -9.20 -8.28
C LEU A 876 -8.66 -8.30 -7.28
N LEU A 877 -9.27 -7.21 -7.75
CA LEU A 877 -10.08 -6.30 -6.91
C LEU A 877 -11.43 -6.90 -6.51
N MET A 878 -11.77 -8.07 -7.06
CA MET A 878 -12.95 -8.85 -6.72
C MET A 878 -12.59 -10.15 -5.98
N ALA A 879 -11.32 -10.35 -5.63
CA ALA A 879 -10.83 -11.52 -4.91
C ALA A 879 -11.25 -11.48 -3.43
N PRO A 880 -11.36 -12.64 -2.74
CA PRO A 880 -11.78 -12.69 -1.33
C PRO A 880 -10.90 -11.89 -0.36
N ASP A 881 -9.65 -11.65 -0.72
CA ASP A 881 -8.66 -10.86 0.02
C ASP A 881 -8.59 -9.39 -0.46
N SER A 882 -9.56 -8.96 -1.27
CA SER A 882 -9.87 -7.55 -1.62
C SER A 882 -11.31 -7.22 -1.18
N LEU A 883 -11.82 -6.02 -1.51
CA LEU A 883 -13.22 -5.66 -1.26
C LEU A 883 -14.18 -6.33 -2.27
N SER A 884 -14.23 -7.66 -2.23
CA SER A 884 -15.12 -8.46 -3.05
C SER A 884 -16.58 -8.24 -2.64
N VAL A 885 -17.43 -7.96 -3.63
CA VAL A 885 -18.86 -7.71 -3.44
C VAL A 885 -19.70 -8.54 -4.41
N PRO A 886 -20.97 -8.84 -4.07
CA PRO A 886 -21.90 -9.44 -5.01
C PRO A 886 -22.04 -8.62 -6.29
N ASP A 887 -22.37 -9.28 -7.40
CA ASP A 887 -22.43 -8.64 -8.72
C ASP A 887 -23.39 -7.44 -8.81
N ARG A 888 -24.39 -7.34 -7.92
CA ARG A 888 -25.30 -6.18 -7.89
C ARG A 888 -24.65 -4.89 -7.34
N ASP A 889 -23.57 -5.02 -6.57
CA ASP A 889 -22.95 -3.95 -5.77
C ASP A 889 -21.58 -3.51 -6.34
N TRP A 890 -21.13 -4.13 -7.45
CA TRP A 890 -19.80 -4.02 -8.03
C TRP A 890 -19.34 -2.59 -8.39
N PHE A 891 -20.27 -1.72 -8.78
CA PHE A 891 -19.92 -0.41 -9.37
C PHE A 891 -19.32 0.53 -8.32
N SER A 892 -20.00 0.75 -7.19
CA SER A 892 -19.52 1.66 -6.14
C SER A 892 -18.80 0.95 -4.99
N ARG A 893 -19.03 -0.35 -4.78
CA ARG A 893 -18.48 -1.06 -3.61
C ARG A 893 -17.40 -2.09 -3.94
N GLY A 894 -17.15 -2.35 -5.22
CA GLY A 894 -16.08 -3.21 -5.70
C GLY A 894 -15.05 -2.42 -6.52
N GLY A 895 -13.98 -3.08 -6.96
CA GLY A 895 -12.91 -2.43 -7.71
C GLY A 895 -11.98 -1.59 -6.82
N VAL A 896 -11.87 -1.93 -5.54
CA VAL A 896 -11.07 -1.19 -4.55
C VAL A 896 -10.18 -2.16 -3.77
N ALA A 897 -8.90 -1.80 -3.60
CA ALA A 897 -7.95 -2.57 -2.80
C ALA A 897 -8.19 -2.37 -1.29
N LEU A 898 -7.64 -3.24 -0.43
CA LEU A 898 -7.77 -3.06 1.03
C LEU A 898 -7.04 -1.82 1.55
N GLN A 899 -6.01 -1.34 0.84
CA GLN A 899 -5.39 -0.03 1.06
C GLN A 899 -5.60 0.82 -0.21
N PRO A 900 -6.72 1.57 -0.29
CA PRO A 900 -7.20 2.15 -1.55
C PRO A 900 -6.22 3.14 -2.18
N ASN A 901 -5.55 3.95 -1.36
CA ASN A 901 -4.80 5.11 -1.83
C ASN A 901 -3.33 4.83 -2.18
N LEU A 902 -2.96 3.56 -2.39
CA LEU A 902 -1.61 3.16 -2.81
C LEU A 902 -1.55 2.45 -4.17
N VAL A 903 -2.69 2.27 -4.85
CA VAL A 903 -2.73 1.62 -6.18
C VAL A 903 -3.08 2.64 -7.26
N ASN A 904 -2.14 2.95 -8.15
CA ASN A 904 -2.26 4.05 -9.12
C ASN A 904 -3.09 3.70 -10.39
N LEU A 905 -4.14 2.86 -10.29
CA LEU A 905 -4.99 2.48 -11.45
C LEU A 905 -5.64 3.69 -12.11
N TYR A 906 -6.09 4.63 -11.27
CA TYR A 906 -6.56 5.95 -11.66
C TYR A 906 -5.69 6.60 -12.76
N VAL A 907 -4.38 6.66 -12.54
CA VAL A 907 -3.44 7.34 -13.43
C VAL A 907 -3.37 6.65 -14.78
N SER A 908 -3.36 5.31 -14.81
CA SER A 908 -3.35 4.55 -16.06
C SER A 908 -4.63 4.75 -16.88
N TYR A 909 -5.80 4.80 -16.24
CA TYR A 909 -7.05 5.12 -16.93
C TYR A 909 -7.07 6.56 -17.47
N LEU A 910 -6.53 7.51 -16.70
CA LEU A 910 -6.38 8.91 -17.14
C LEU A 910 -5.41 9.07 -18.32
N GLU A 911 -4.36 8.26 -18.41
CA GLU A 911 -3.41 8.24 -19.54
C GLU A 911 -4.01 7.62 -20.81
N ARG A 912 -4.99 6.71 -20.65
CA ARG A 912 -5.69 6.02 -21.75
C ARG A 912 -6.97 6.72 -22.22
N ASP A 913 -7.27 7.91 -21.71
CA ASP A 913 -8.55 8.63 -21.91
C ASP A 913 -9.80 7.79 -21.52
N GLN A 914 -9.66 6.89 -20.53
CA GLN A 914 -10.71 5.99 -20.03
C GLN A 914 -11.42 6.57 -18.80
N LEU A 915 -12.01 7.76 -18.98
CA LEU A 915 -12.56 8.57 -17.88
C LEU A 915 -13.65 7.89 -17.03
N PRO A 916 -14.58 7.06 -17.57
CA PRO A 916 -15.54 6.35 -16.73
C PRO A 916 -14.89 5.44 -15.67
N GLN A 917 -13.78 4.78 -16.01
CA GLN A 917 -13.02 3.91 -15.11
C GLN A 917 -12.18 4.73 -14.13
N GLU A 918 -11.55 5.79 -14.62
CA GLU A 918 -10.79 6.76 -13.82
C GLU A 918 -11.65 7.38 -12.70
N LEU A 919 -12.82 7.93 -13.03
CA LEU A 919 -13.75 8.51 -12.05
C LEU A 919 -14.28 7.47 -11.06
N ARG A 920 -14.52 6.23 -11.52
CA ARG A 920 -14.95 5.13 -10.64
C ARG A 920 -13.88 4.80 -9.61
N SER A 921 -12.62 4.63 -10.04
CA SER A 921 -11.48 4.40 -9.14
C SER A 921 -11.36 5.55 -8.14
N LEU A 922 -11.25 6.79 -8.63
CA LEU A 922 -11.01 7.98 -7.80
C LEU A 922 -12.03 8.13 -6.67
N PHE A 923 -13.31 8.09 -7.01
CA PHE A 923 -14.36 8.39 -6.02
C PHE A 923 -14.68 7.21 -5.12
N ASN A 924 -14.52 5.97 -5.59
CA ASN A 924 -14.70 4.81 -4.71
C ASN A 924 -13.55 4.74 -3.68
N ASP A 925 -12.30 4.98 -4.10
CA ASP A 925 -11.13 4.98 -3.22
C ASP A 925 -11.24 6.08 -2.16
N PHE A 926 -11.71 7.28 -2.53
CA PHE A 926 -12.00 8.35 -1.56
C PHE A 926 -13.08 7.94 -0.56
N ALA A 927 -14.25 7.53 -1.07
CA ALA A 927 -15.44 7.34 -0.24
C ALA A 927 -15.30 6.17 0.74
N VAL A 928 -14.51 5.15 0.41
CA VAL A 928 -14.28 4.03 1.32
C VAL A 928 -13.36 4.38 2.50
N SER A 929 -12.43 5.33 2.31
CA SER A 929 -11.46 5.72 3.34
C SER A 929 -11.90 6.91 4.20
N TYR A 930 -12.95 7.64 3.82
CA TYR A 930 -13.24 8.97 4.36
C TYR A 930 -14.08 9.01 5.66
N TYR A 931 -13.57 9.72 6.68
CA TYR A 931 -14.31 10.16 7.86
C TYR A 931 -14.76 11.62 7.71
N PRO A 932 -16.05 11.90 7.42
CA PRO A 932 -16.52 13.24 7.09
C PRO A 932 -16.58 14.21 8.28
N ASP A 933 -16.68 13.70 9.51
CA ASP A 933 -16.75 14.50 10.74
C ASP A 933 -15.43 15.20 11.09
N VAL A 934 -14.31 14.63 10.65
CA VAL A 934 -12.96 15.14 10.92
C VAL A 934 -12.12 15.29 9.66
N ASN A 935 -12.74 15.13 8.49
CA ASN A 935 -12.15 15.38 7.19
C ASN A 935 -10.79 14.68 6.98
N ALA A 936 -10.70 13.39 7.36
CA ALA A 936 -9.49 12.59 7.36
C ALA A 936 -9.73 11.18 6.81
N PHE A 937 -8.67 10.51 6.37
CA PHE A 937 -8.73 9.11 5.94
C PHE A 937 -8.40 8.14 7.08
N THR A 938 -8.99 6.94 6.99
CA THR A 938 -8.38 5.73 7.56
C THR A 938 -7.32 5.19 6.60
N GLU A 939 -6.27 4.56 7.11
CA GLU A 939 -5.21 3.97 6.26
C GLU A 939 -5.75 2.84 5.39
N TRP A 940 -6.34 1.80 6.00
CA TRP A 940 -6.79 0.62 5.28
C TRP A 940 -8.20 0.20 5.70
N VAL A 941 -8.87 -0.54 4.83
CA VAL A 941 -10.28 -0.94 4.95
C VAL A 941 -10.36 -2.47 4.85
N PRO A 942 -10.30 -3.21 5.98
CA PRO A 942 -10.45 -4.67 5.97
C PRO A 942 -11.80 -5.13 5.40
N THR A 943 -12.84 -4.35 5.63
CA THR A 943 -14.19 -4.61 5.14
C THR A 943 -14.98 -3.32 5.09
N LEU A 944 -15.99 -3.25 4.22
CA LEU A 944 -16.79 -2.04 4.03
C LEU A 944 -17.36 -1.53 5.36
N GLY A 945 -17.11 -0.25 5.66
CA GLY A 945 -17.56 0.39 6.90
C GLY A 945 -16.67 0.16 8.12
N ILE A 946 -15.57 -0.59 8.01
CA ILE A 946 -14.58 -0.76 9.09
C ILE A 946 -13.23 -0.27 8.60
N GLY A 947 -12.72 0.79 9.22
CA GLY A 947 -11.38 1.30 8.99
C GLY A 947 -10.35 0.70 9.95
N GLY A 948 -9.09 0.69 9.52
CA GLY A 948 -7.93 0.30 10.31
C GLY A 948 -6.76 1.27 10.16
N GLY A 949 -5.70 0.99 10.92
CA GLY A 949 -4.47 1.79 10.90
C GLY A 949 -4.52 3.10 11.71
N PRO A 950 -3.40 3.84 11.77
CA PRO A 950 -3.32 5.11 12.48
C PRO A 950 -4.01 6.24 11.71
N PHE A 951 -4.37 7.32 12.42
CA PHE A 951 -4.92 8.52 11.81
C PHE A 951 -3.83 9.48 11.35
N TYR A 952 -4.21 10.31 10.36
CA TYR A 952 -3.29 11.09 9.54
C TYR A 952 -2.21 10.18 8.97
N LYS A 953 -2.67 9.16 8.22
CA LYS A 953 -1.84 8.44 7.26
C LYS A 953 -1.62 9.38 6.06
N THR A 954 -0.70 10.31 6.23
CA THR A 954 -0.55 11.50 5.38
C THR A 954 -0.09 11.18 3.97
N SER A 955 0.58 10.05 3.77
CA SER A 955 0.93 9.51 2.45
C SER A 955 -0.32 9.13 1.63
N ASP A 956 -1.27 8.40 2.21
CA ASP A 956 -2.51 7.99 1.55
C ASP A 956 -3.37 9.22 1.17
N GLU A 957 -3.51 10.17 2.09
CA GLU A 957 -4.21 11.44 1.81
C GLU A 957 -3.48 12.24 0.73
N ALA A 958 -2.15 12.25 0.74
CA ALA A 958 -1.34 12.93 -0.26
C ALA A 958 -1.38 12.26 -1.64
N ALA A 959 -1.47 10.92 -1.69
CA ALA A 959 -1.64 10.17 -2.93
C ALA A 959 -2.96 10.54 -3.60
N PHE A 960 -4.08 10.52 -2.86
CA PHE A 960 -5.38 10.93 -3.40
C PHE A 960 -5.35 12.38 -3.90
N LEU A 961 -4.80 13.33 -3.13
CA LEU A 961 -4.71 14.73 -3.56
C LEU A 961 -3.77 14.92 -4.75
N THR A 962 -2.75 14.07 -4.89
CA THR A 962 -1.93 14.02 -6.10
C THR A 962 -2.78 13.59 -7.30
N TRP A 963 -3.61 12.56 -7.17
CA TRP A 963 -4.53 12.14 -8.25
C TRP A 963 -5.53 13.22 -8.61
N LEU A 964 -6.17 13.85 -7.62
CA LEU A 964 -7.07 14.99 -7.83
C LEU A 964 -6.36 16.14 -8.55
N ARG A 965 -5.10 16.43 -8.18
CA ARG A 965 -4.29 17.41 -8.89
C ARG A 965 -4.04 16.97 -10.33
N LEU A 966 -3.68 15.70 -10.58
CA LEU A 966 -3.46 15.16 -11.94
C LEU A 966 -4.74 15.19 -12.81
N ALA A 967 -5.92 15.08 -12.22
CA ALA A 967 -7.19 15.29 -12.93
C ALA A 967 -7.27 16.70 -13.55
N LEU A 968 -6.73 17.70 -12.84
CA LEU A 968 -6.90 19.12 -13.18
C LEU A 968 -5.69 19.74 -13.86
N VAL A 969 -4.48 19.32 -13.49
CA VAL A 969 -3.20 19.77 -14.03
C VAL A 969 -2.30 18.54 -14.10
N ARG A 970 -1.81 18.17 -15.28
CA ARG A 970 -0.95 16.99 -15.45
C ARG A 970 0.17 17.24 -16.44
N GLU A 971 1.40 17.02 -16.00
CA GLU A 971 2.57 16.93 -16.86
C GLU A 971 2.68 15.54 -17.47
N SER A 972 3.00 15.49 -18.76
CA SER A 972 3.31 14.24 -19.45
C SER A 972 4.41 14.53 -20.46
N GLY A 973 5.66 14.19 -20.10
CA GLY A 973 6.84 14.56 -20.86
C GLY A 973 6.94 16.08 -21.06
N ASP A 974 6.90 16.53 -22.32
CA ASP A 974 6.96 17.93 -22.71
C ASP A 974 5.58 18.60 -22.88
N ARG A 975 4.50 17.96 -22.39
CA ARG A 975 3.12 18.46 -22.48
C ARG A 975 2.53 18.78 -21.12
N LEU A 976 1.59 19.72 -21.11
CA LEU A 976 0.77 20.05 -19.95
C LEU A 976 -0.73 19.88 -20.30
N TYR A 977 -1.42 19.02 -19.56
CA TYR A 977 -2.87 18.84 -19.65
C TYR A 977 -3.56 19.66 -18.55
N LEU A 978 -4.67 20.30 -18.90
CA LEU A 978 -5.55 21.05 -18.00
C LEU A 978 -6.96 20.49 -18.08
N ASP A 979 -7.61 20.30 -16.93
CA ASP A 979 -8.98 19.80 -16.78
C ASP A 979 -9.22 18.43 -17.46
N SER A 980 -8.21 17.56 -17.50
CA SER A 980 -8.26 16.29 -18.24
C SER A 980 -9.11 15.20 -17.59
N GLY A 981 -9.34 15.25 -16.28
CA GLY A 981 -10.06 14.24 -15.49
C GLY A 981 -11.30 14.79 -14.77
N ALA A 982 -11.77 16.01 -15.08
CA ALA A 982 -12.93 16.55 -14.38
C ALA A 982 -14.23 15.77 -14.74
N PRO A 983 -15.06 15.44 -13.74
CA PRO A 983 -16.40 14.88 -13.96
C PRO A 983 -17.27 15.82 -14.79
N ARG A 984 -18.09 15.25 -15.69
CA ARG A 984 -19.04 16.03 -16.48
C ARG A 984 -20.01 16.86 -15.63
N GLU A 985 -20.35 16.37 -14.45
CA GLU A 985 -21.22 17.09 -13.53
C GLU A 985 -20.61 18.41 -13.01
N TRP A 986 -19.28 18.54 -12.97
CA TRP A 986 -18.63 19.79 -12.57
C TRP A 986 -18.85 20.93 -13.56
N LEU A 987 -19.25 20.59 -14.78
CA LEU A 987 -19.56 21.54 -15.84
C LEU A 987 -21.07 21.77 -16.01
N LEU A 988 -21.92 21.38 -15.04
CA LEU A 988 -23.33 21.79 -15.02
C LEU A 988 -23.45 23.32 -14.91
N THR A 989 -24.58 23.86 -15.39
CA THR A 989 -24.83 25.31 -15.44
C THR A 989 -24.52 26.01 -14.11
N GLY A 990 -23.74 27.09 -14.19
CA GLY A 990 -23.40 27.94 -13.04
C GLY A 990 -22.27 27.42 -12.15
N ARG A 991 -21.78 26.19 -12.37
CA ARG A 991 -20.64 25.65 -11.64
C ARG A 991 -19.32 26.25 -12.12
N THR A 992 -18.34 26.26 -11.23
CA THR A 992 -17.01 26.85 -11.44
C THR A 992 -15.93 25.88 -10.95
N ILE A 993 -14.86 25.75 -11.74
CA ILE A 993 -13.60 25.13 -11.32
C ILE A 993 -12.56 26.24 -11.30
N ASP A 994 -11.77 26.35 -10.23
CA ASP A 994 -10.72 27.35 -10.08
C ASP A 994 -9.45 26.69 -9.51
N VAL A 995 -8.35 26.84 -10.25
CA VAL A 995 -7.02 26.38 -9.85
C VAL A 995 -6.08 27.57 -9.98
N GLU A 996 -5.46 27.98 -8.87
CA GLU A 996 -4.47 29.06 -8.89
C GLU A 996 -3.11 28.57 -8.40
N ARG A 997 -2.04 29.02 -9.06
CA ARG A 997 -0.64 28.81 -8.65
C ARG A 997 -0.26 27.32 -8.53
N ALA A 998 -0.84 26.45 -9.35
CA ALA A 998 -0.37 25.07 -9.45
C ALA A 998 1.08 25.07 -9.95
N ALA A 999 2.00 24.51 -9.16
CA ALA A 999 3.38 24.37 -9.61
C ALA A 999 3.43 23.27 -10.68
N THR A 1000 4.12 23.54 -11.79
CA THR A 1000 4.37 22.55 -12.84
C THR A 1000 5.86 22.45 -13.15
N PHE A 1001 6.27 21.43 -13.90
CA PHE A 1001 7.64 21.35 -14.42
C PHE A 1001 8.04 22.56 -15.29
N PHE A 1002 7.06 23.30 -15.80
CA PHE A 1002 7.21 24.43 -16.73
C PHE A 1002 7.11 25.81 -16.05
N GLY A 1003 6.80 25.85 -14.75
CA GLY A 1003 6.46 27.05 -13.98
C GLY A 1003 5.01 27.02 -13.46
N GLN A 1004 4.54 28.09 -12.83
CA GLN A 1004 3.18 28.12 -12.29
C GLN A 1004 2.12 28.20 -13.40
N ALA A 1005 1.04 27.44 -13.25
CA ALA A 1005 -0.15 27.51 -14.08
C ALA A 1005 -1.39 27.82 -13.23
N SER A 1006 -2.33 28.56 -13.80
CA SER A 1006 -3.65 28.79 -13.18
C SER A 1006 -4.72 28.71 -14.25
N PHE A 1007 -5.91 28.24 -13.91
CA PHE A 1007 -7.07 28.37 -14.77
C PHE A 1007 -8.37 28.47 -13.97
N ARG A 1008 -9.38 29.09 -14.59
CA ARG A 1008 -10.74 29.14 -14.08
C ARG A 1008 -11.70 28.79 -15.20
N ILE A 1009 -12.65 27.90 -14.91
CA ILE A 1009 -13.71 27.48 -15.83
C ILE A 1009 -15.06 27.91 -15.27
N GLN A 1010 -15.92 28.49 -16.10
CA GLN A 1010 -17.28 28.86 -15.76
C GLN A 1010 -18.25 28.24 -16.76
N SER A 1011 -19.17 27.43 -16.26
CA SER A 1011 -20.15 26.75 -17.11
C SER A 1011 -21.37 27.62 -17.39
N HIS A 1012 -21.66 27.78 -18.68
CA HIS A 1012 -22.81 28.49 -19.22
C HIS A 1012 -23.55 27.64 -20.25
N VAL A 1013 -23.63 26.32 -19.99
CA VAL A 1013 -24.19 25.34 -20.94
C VAL A 1013 -25.68 25.57 -21.21
N ASP A 1014 -26.41 26.24 -20.31
CA ASP A 1014 -27.75 26.79 -20.54
C ASP A 1014 -27.80 27.83 -21.67
N ARG A 1015 -26.69 28.55 -21.87
CA ARG A 1015 -26.45 29.50 -22.97
C ARG A 1015 -25.65 28.87 -24.12
N GLY A 1016 -25.37 27.58 -24.06
CA GLY A 1016 -24.72 26.80 -25.12
C GLY A 1016 -23.18 26.87 -25.16
N PHE A 1017 -22.52 27.39 -24.12
CA PHE A 1017 -21.06 27.49 -24.09
C PHE A 1017 -20.45 27.29 -22.70
N VAL A 1018 -19.14 27.06 -22.66
CA VAL A 1018 -18.31 27.10 -21.44
C VAL A 1018 -17.19 28.12 -21.65
N GLU A 1019 -16.86 28.90 -20.63
CA GLU A 1019 -15.80 29.91 -20.66
C GLU A 1019 -14.64 29.48 -19.76
N ALA A 1020 -13.40 29.71 -20.18
CA ALA A 1020 -12.23 29.47 -19.36
C ALA A 1020 -11.19 30.59 -19.50
N THR A 1021 -10.49 30.89 -18.42
CA THR A 1021 -9.33 31.79 -18.42
C THR A 1021 -8.12 31.04 -17.92
N ILE A 1022 -7.02 31.05 -18.68
CA ILE A 1022 -5.79 30.30 -18.39
C ILE A 1022 -4.63 31.28 -18.24
N SER A 1023 -3.82 31.11 -17.20
CA SER A 1023 -2.48 31.70 -17.08
C SER A 1023 -1.47 30.58 -17.33
N THR A 1024 -0.74 30.68 -18.45
CA THR A 1024 0.15 29.62 -18.91
C THR A 1024 1.52 29.73 -18.22
N PRO A 1025 2.22 28.60 -17.98
CA PRO A 1025 3.52 28.63 -17.33
C PRO A 1025 4.60 29.27 -18.23
N GLN A 1026 5.44 30.12 -17.63
CA GLN A 1026 6.40 30.98 -18.37
C GLN A 1026 7.88 30.65 -18.14
N ARG A 1027 8.23 29.83 -17.12
CA ARG A 1027 9.64 29.61 -16.74
C ARG A 1027 10.40 28.86 -17.82
N ASN A 1028 9.82 27.75 -18.27
CA ASN A 1028 10.33 26.90 -19.35
C ASN A 1028 9.11 26.28 -20.05
N PRO A 1029 8.45 27.00 -20.97
CA PRO A 1029 7.16 26.59 -21.52
C PRO A 1029 7.16 25.16 -22.10
N PRO A 1030 6.06 24.41 -21.95
CA PRO A 1030 5.93 23.09 -22.56
C PRO A 1030 5.86 23.18 -24.08
N ARG A 1031 6.01 22.05 -24.77
CA ARG A 1031 5.76 21.95 -26.22
C ARG A 1031 4.28 22.21 -26.52
N ASP A 1032 3.40 21.56 -25.76
CA ASP A 1032 1.95 21.65 -25.94
C ASP A 1032 1.24 21.89 -24.60
N ILE A 1033 0.23 22.75 -24.61
CA ILE A 1033 -0.78 22.83 -23.54
C ILE A 1033 -2.11 22.34 -24.13
N VAL A 1034 -2.74 21.37 -23.47
CA VAL A 1034 -4.00 20.78 -23.92
C VAL A 1034 -5.04 20.93 -22.82
N MET A 1035 -6.18 21.54 -23.11
CA MET A 1035 -7.29 21.66 -22.19
C MET A 1035 -8.45 20.78 -22.65
N LEU A 1036 -9.08 20.03 -21.74
CA LEU A 1036 -10.29 19.29 -22.03
C LEU A 1036 -11.48 20.05 -21.44
N ILE A 1037 -12.57 20.20 -22.19
CA ILE A 1037 -13.82 20.76 -21.64
C ILE A 1037 -14.96 19.88 -22.10
N ARG A 1038 -15.48 19.08 -21.17
CA ARG A 1038 -16.40 17.97 -21.44
C ARG A 1038 -17.84 18.39 -21.18
N HIS A 1039 -18.67 18.49 -22.21
CA HIS A 1039 -20.05 18.96 -22.00
C HIS A 1039 -20.83 17.98 -21.08
N PRO A 1040 -21.66 18.43 -20.12
CA PRO A 1040 -22.32 17.54 -19.16
C PRO A 1040 -23.16 16.40 -19.78
N GLN A 1041 -23.70 16.64 -20.97
CA GLN A 1041 -24.53 15.70 -21.74
C GLN A 1041 -23.78 15.03 -22.91
N GLY A 1042 -22.44 15.14 -22.99
CA GLY A 1042 -21.66 14.58 -24.10
C GLY A 1042 -21.89 15.24 -25.47
N ARG A 1043 -22.33 16.52 -25.48
CA ARG A 1043 -22.50 17.27 -26.73
C ARG A 1043 -21.16 17.63 -27.33
N ARG A 1044 -21.08 17.64 -28.66
CA ARG A 1044 -19.84 17.85 -29.40
C ARG A 1044 -19.46 19.32 -29.45
N ILE A 1045 -18.15 19.61 -29.41
CA ILE A 1045 -17.62 20.95 -29.64
C ILE A 1045 -17.90 21.35 -31.09
N THR A 1046 -18.58 22.48 -31.29
CA THR A 1046 -18.87 23.00 -32.63
C THR A 1046 -18.00 24.18 -33.02
N ARG A 1047 -17.54 24.94 -32.03
CA ARG A 1047 -16.77 26.17 -32.25
C ARG A 1047 -16.01 26.52 -30.99
N VAL A 1048 -14.80 27.06 -31.17
CA VAL A 1048 -13.97 27.60 -30.10
C VAL A 1048 -13.60 29.04 -30.45
N GLU A 1049 -13.69 29.94 -29.47
CA GLU A 1049 -13.12 31.29 -29.53
C GLU A 1049 -11.93 31.38 -28.57
N LEU A 1050 -10.79 31.88 -29.06
CA LEU A 1050 -9.60 32.18 -28.28
C LEU A 1050 -9.35 33.70 -28.33
N ASN A 1051 -9.33 34.34 -27.17
CA ASN A 1051 -9.25 35.80 -27.02
C ASN A 1051 -10.26 36.56 -27.91
N GLY A 1052 -11.48 36.01 -28.04
CA GLY A 1052 -12.56 36.56 -28.86
C GLY A 1052 -12.44 36.30 -30.37
N SER A 1053 -11.42 35.59 -30.83
CA SER A 1053 -11.21 35.21 -32.24
C SER A 1053 -11.49 33.73 -32.47
N ALA A 1054 -11.93 33.35 -33.67
CA ALA A 1054 -12.16 31.94 -33.99
C ALA A 1054 -10.86 31.11 -33.88
N TRP A 1055 -10.96 29.93 -33.26
CA TRP A 1055 -9.84 29.00 -33.05
C TRP A 1055 -10.15 27.64 -33.64
N SER A 1056 -9.22 27.08 -34.43
CA SER A 1056 -9.40 25.83 -35.17
C SER A 1056 -8.68 24.62 -34.57
N ASN A 1057 -7.77 24.82 -33.61
CA ASN A 1057 -6.95 23.74 -33.07
C ASN A 1057 -7.68 23.10 -31.87
N PHE A 1058 -8.73 22.34 -32.18
CA PHE A 1058 -9.49 21.54 -31.23
C PHE A 1058 -9.94 20.22 -31.89
N ASP A 1059 -10.13 19.19 -31.08
CA ASP A 1059 -10.71 17.91 -31.50
C ASP A 1059 -12.11 17.78 -30.89
N SER A 1060 -13.13 17.73 -31.75
CA SER A 1060 -14.52 17.62 -31.31
C SER A 1060 -14.88 16.25 -30.74
N GLU A 1061 -14.20 15.19 -31.16
CA GLU A 1061 -14.49 13.82 -30.70
C GLU A 1061 -13.84 13.55 -29.35
N ARG A 1062 -12.59 14.00 -29.19
CA ARG A 1062 -11.81 13.90 -27.95
C ARG A 1062 -12.11 15.02 -26.95
N GLU A 1063 -12.89 16.04 -27.35
CA GLU A 1063 -13.21 17.22 -26.52
C GLU A 1063 -11.97 18.00 -26.05
N THR A 1064 -10.88 17.97 -26.83
CA THR A 1064 -9.60 18.62 -26.50
C THR A 1064 -9.42 19.95 -27.25
N ILE A 1065 -8.78 20.92 -26.61
CA ILE A 1065 -8.39 22.20 -27.21
C ILE A 1065 -6.89 22.42 -26.99
N SER A 1066 -6.14 22.71 -28.06
CA SER A 1066 -4.74 23.13 -27.94
C SER A 1066 -4.65 24.60 -27.56
N ILE A 1067 -3.89 24.92 -26.51
CA ILE A 1067 -3.69 26.27 -26.00
C ILE A 1067 -2.31 26.78 -26.46
N PRO A 1068 -2.20 28.01 -27.01
CA PRO A 1068 -0.94 28.58 -27.44
C PRO A 1068 0.01 28.82 -26.26
N VAL A 1069 1.24 28.32 -26.37
CA VAL A 1069 2.26 28.35 -25.30
C VAL A 1069 2.98 29.70 -25.18
N ASP A 1070 2.92 30.53 -26.23
CA ASP A 1070 3.58 31.84 -26.32
C ASP A 1070 2.78 32.98 -25.64
N GLN A 1071 1.55 32.69 -25.18
CA GLN A 1071 0.66 33.67 -24.57
C GLN A 1071 0.56 33.43 -23.07
N SER A 1072 0.96 34.42 -22.25
CA SER A 1072 0.92 34.32 -20.79
C SER A 1072 -0.48 34.22 -20.21
N LYS A 1073 -1.50 34.72 -20.93
CA LYS A 1073 -2.91 34.64 -20.56
C LYS A 1073 -3.78 34.35 -21.78
N VAL A 1074 -4.72 33.43 -21.63
CA VAL A 1074 -5.65 33.01 -22.68
C VAL A 1074 -7.08 33.03 -22.14
N ALA A 1075 -8.01 33.61 -22.89
CA ALA A 1075 -9.45 33.48 -22.66
C ALA A 1075 -10.06 32.58 -23.72
N LEU A 1076 -10.81 31.58 -23.29
CA LEU A 1076 -11.40 30.53 -24.13
C LEU A 1076 -12.92 30.55 -23.99
N ARG A 1077 -13.63 30.39 -25.11
CA ARG A 1077 -15.07 30.09 -25.11
C ARG A 1077 -15.37 28.93 -26.03
N VAL A 1078 -15.93 27.85 -25.49
CA VAL A 1078 -16.20 26.60 -26.19
C VAL A 1078 -17.71 26.43 -26.35
N PHE A 1079 -18.19 26.25 -27.58
CA PHE A 1079 -19.60 26.15 -27.92
C PHE A 1079 -19.98 24.72 -28.31
N TYR A 1080 -21.17 24.29 -27.91
CA TYR A 1080 -21.64 22.91 -28.08
C TYR A 1080 -22.96 22.84 -28.83
N ARG A 1081 -23.23 21.69 -29.46
CA ARG A 1081 -24.52 21.41 -30.09
C ARG A 1081 -25.01 20.00 -29.80
#